data_AF-A0A9N9MGJ9-F1
#
_entry.id   AF-A0A9N9MGJ9-F1
#
_cell.length_a   1.000
_cell.length_b   1.000
_cell.length_c   1.000
_cell.angle_alpha   90.00
_cell.angle_beta   90.00
_cell.angle_gamma   90.00
#
_symmetry.space_group_name_H-M   'P 1'
#
loop_
_entity.id
_entity.type
_entity.pdbx_description
1 polymer ?
#
loop_
_entity_poly.entity_id
_entity_poly.type
_entity_poly.pdbx_seq_one_letter_code
_entity_poly.pdbx_strand_id
1 'polypeptide(L)'
;MSDKIKRLKAEDRNDSYNSFSAAINSREQLTPRANAHSYAIELSELKRKEAGDYDPYDHSDIEHPTTNFETLIHLLKSSFGTGILAMPLAFSHSGYVLGIIGTALIGMLCTYCMHMLVRTEYELCKRKKVPSLTYPGTAEAALSEGPPFLAKLAPYSGNISYAFLLIYQFGSSCVYIVFVGQNLSNVINMYTVISERIVMLMILLPLILITFVRNLKYLAPLTAVANGITVISFGIIYYYVFEEEITLKDRLAIGKVRHWPLFFGTVMFALESIGMVLPLQHEMKNRAHFSKPTGTLNIGMFLVVVLYITTGLFGYLAYGAEVGGSISYTISPESKAAQACKILLALAIFTSFALFMCVGFDIIWNQLGLKTKFVDTKTPNLWEYVLRTLLACVMFGLAILIPYIDLFISLVGALCIPALGLAFPAIFDSCIRWYYLEGWQKTISNTFLLLYQLGICCVYTVFVAENIKNVLDQYMTDPLDERIIMLITLLPLIFINYIKNLKFLAPITTLANVLTFVSFAIIFYFIFNKKVSFENRDPIGDYRDFPLYFGTVLFALEAIGMIMPLKNEMRNPQSFGSWCGVLNIGMFAVVLLYVLTGFFGYLAYGKHVGGSISYTIDPENIAAQVCKLMLALAIFTTHALSMYVAIDIVWTQNLLRRFEKSNYVAIWEYVIRTALVVLTFGLAVAIPYIDLFISLVGAFCISIIGIAVPAVMDSCVQWQSHRGLKMALIHAKNIAIILFALLGLVVGTATSIEKIIEKFGIVEGSTNSTIDGT
;
A
#
# COMPACT_ATOMS: atom_id res chain seq x y z
N MET A 1 -36.56 32.55 -38.65
CA MET A 1 -35.64 31.38 -38.61
C MET A 1 -35.46 30.84 -37.17
N SER A 2 -35.29 31.70 -36.16
CA SER A 2 -35.14 31.31 -34.74
C SER A 2 -36.35 30.55 -34.16
N ASP A 3 -37.60 30.97 -34.45
CA ASP A 3 -38.80 30.28 -33.94
C ASP A 3 -39.08 28.94 -34.61
N LYS A 4 -38.66 28.76 -35.86
CA LYS A 4 -38.79 27.49 -36.58
C LYS A 4 -37.84 26.44 -36.02
N ILE A 5 -36.63 26.85 -35.61
CA ILE A 5 -35.64 26.00 -34.94
C ILE A 5 -36.07 25.65 -33.50
N LYS A 6 -36.71 26.58 -32.78
CA LYS A 6 -37.27 26.29 -31.44
C LYS A 6 -38.43 25.29 -31.49
N ARG A 7 -39.29 25.37 -32.53
CA ARG A 7 -40.40 24.41 -32.73
C ARG A 7 -39.88 23.02 -33.12
N LEU A 8 -38.92 22.94 -34.05
CA LEU A 8 -38.28 21.68 -34.42
C LEU A 8 -37.57 21.01 -33.23
N LYS A 9 -36.88 21.77 -32.37
CA LYS A 9 -36.25 21.27 -31.13
C LYS A 9 -37.25 20.92 -30.00
N ALA A 10 -38.51 21.33 -30.12
CA ALA A 10 -39.57 20.98 -29.18
C ALA A 10 -40.32 19.72 -29.65
N GLU A 11 -40.54 19.59 -30.97
CA GLU A 11 -41.09 18.39 -31.60
C GLU A 11 -40.15 17.18 -31.44
N ASP A 12 -38.83 17.32 -31.70
CA ASP A 12 -37.84 16.25 -31.45
C ASP A 12 -37.80 15.80 -29.98
N ARG A 13 -38.03 16.74 -29.04
CA ARG A 13 -38.06 16.43 -27.60
C ARG A 13 -39.31 15.67 -27.20
N ASN A 14 -40.45 16.01 -27.77
CA ASN A 14 -41.71 15.31 -27.50
C ASN A 14 -41.75 13.92 -28.15
N ASP A 15 -41.19 13.76 -29.34
CA ASP A 15 -41.10 12.44 -30.00
C ASP A 15 -40.11 11.51 -29.28
N SER A 16 -38.99 12.05 -28.79
CA SER A 16 -38.09 11.29 -27.92
C SER A 16 -38.76 10.88 -26.61
N TYR A 17 -39.57 11.75 -25.98
CA TYR A 17 -40.24 11.47 -24.70
C TYR A 17 -41.42 10.48 -24.85
N ASN A 18 -42.16 10.55 -25.95
CA ASN A 18 -43.23 9.62 -26.27
C ASN A 18 -42.69 8.24 -26.68
N SER A 19 -41.56 8.18 -27.41
CA SER A 19 -40.86 6.92 -27.67
C SER A 19 -40.31 6.29 -26.39
N PHE A 20 -39.89 7.11 -25.42
CA PHE A 20 -39.37 6.70 -24.11
C PHE A 20 -40.46 6.11 -23.20
N SER A 21 -41.62 6.77 -23.09
CA SER A 21 -42.77 6.19 -22.36
C SER A 21 -43.27 4.89 -23.01
N ALA A 22 -43.26 4.80 -24.34
CA ALA A 22 -43.64 3.58 -25.05
C ALA A 22 -42.61 2.45 -24.88
N ALA A 23 -41.31 2.77 -24.81
CA ALA A 23 -40.22 1.81 -24.59
C ALA A 23 -40.14 1.32 -23.13
N ILE A 24 -40.49 2.16 -22.16
CA ILE A 24 -40.56 1.79 -20.73
C ILE A 24 -41.78 0.90 -20.48
N ASN A 25 -42.95 1.29 -20.99
CA ASN A 25 -44.19 0.51 -20.80
C ASN A 25 -44.15 -0.85 -21.53
N SER A 26 -43.38 -0.98 -22.61
CA SER A 26 -43.19 -2.27 -23.29
C SER A 26 -42.08 -3.16 -22.68
N ARG A 27 -41.19 -2.60 -21.83
CA ARG A 27 -40.09 -3.34 -21.18
C ARG A 27 -40.30 -3.61 -19.68
N GLU A 28 -41.32 -3.04 -19.05
CA GLU A 28 -41.75 -3.38 -17.69
C GLU A 28 -42.21 -4.85 -17.52
N GLN A 29 -42.35 -5.61 -18.61
CA GLN A 29 -42.67 -7.05 -18.55
C GLN A 29 -41.46 -7.98 -18.34
N LEU A 30 -40.22 -7.46 -18.32
CA LEU A 30 -39.03 -8.27 -18.02
C LEU A 30 -38.71 -8.23 -16.52
N THR A 31 -39.03 -9.34 -15.84
CA THR A 31 -38.87 -9.49 -14.39
C THR A 31 -37.49 -9.07 -13.85
N PRO A 32 -37.39 -8.35 -12.71
CA PRO A 32 -36.12 -7.80 -12.19
C PRO A 32 -35.11 -8.84 -11.67
N ARG A 33 -35.45 -10.13 -11.66
CA ARG A 33 -34.67 -11.15 -10.93
C ARG A 33 -33.66 -11.91 -11.77
N ALA A 34 -33.71 -11.84 -13.10
CA ALA A 34 -32.85 -12.68 -13.94
C ALA A 34 -31.55 -11.99 -14.42
N ASN A 35 -31.55 -10.67 -14.68
CA ASN A 35 -30.42 -9.98 -15.32
C ASN A 35 -30.19 -8.55 -14.80
N ALA A 36 -30.00 -8.39 -13.48
CA ALA A 36 -29.59 -7.11 -12.89
C ALA A 36 -28.30 -6.55 -13.53
N HIS A 37 -27.45 -7.44 -14.04
CA HIS A 37 -26.25 -7.10 -14.81
C HIS A 37 -26.60 -6.43 -16.15
N SER A 38 -27.44 -7.04 -16.99
CA SER A 38 -27.79 -6.44 -18.30
C SER A 38 -28.45 -5.05 -18.15
N TYR A 39 -29.33 -4.91 -17.15
CA TYR A 39 -30.01 -3.64 -16.88
C TYR A 39 -29.04 -2.54 -16.40
N ALA A 40 -28.04 -2.89 -15.58
CA ALA A 40 -27.07 -1.94 -15.09
C ALA A 40 -26.01 -1.56 -16.15
N ILE A 41 -25.60 -2.49 -17.04
CA ILE A 41 -24.82 -2.15 -18.26
C ILE A 41 -25.62 -1.12 -19.04
N GLU A 42 -26.87 -1.44 -19.40
CA GLU A 42 -27.71 -0.59 -20.24
C GLU A 42 -27.95 0.80 -19.62
N LEU A 43 -28.20 0.87 -18.30
CA LEU A 43 -28.37 2.14 -17.60
C LEU A 43 -27.07 2.97 -17.58
N SER A 44 -25.91 2.32 -17.47
CA SER A 44 -24.61 3.00 -17.54
C SER A 44 -24.27 3.47 -18.96
N GLU A 45 -24.64 2.70 -19.99
CA GLU A 45 -24.53 3.09 -21.39
C GLU A 45 -25.49 4.23 -21.73
N LEU A 46 -26.71 4.22 -21.17
CA LEU A 46 -27.68 5.31 -21.28
C LEU A 46 -27.15 6.59 -20.64
N LYS A 47 -26.63 6.54 -19.40
CA LYS A 47 -25.97 7.71 -18.76
C LYS A 47 -24.78 8.23 -19.57
N ARG A 48 -23.99 7.34 -20.19
CA ARG A 48 -22.87 7.70 -21.06
C ARG A 48 -23.33 8.32 -22.39
N LYS A 49 -24.44 7.84 -22.96
CA LYS A 49 -25.09 8.41 -24.16
C LYS A 49 -25.76 9.76 -23.86
N GLU A 50 -26.37 9.94 -22.69
CA GLU A 50 -26.94 11.21 -22.21
C GLU A 50 -25.87 12.26 -21.85
N ALA A 51 -24.67 11.81 -21.44
CA ALA A 51 -23.48 12.65 -21.24
C ALA A 51 -22.83 13.14 -22.56
N GLY A 52 -23.51 12.94 -23.70
CA GLY A 52 -23.09 13.48 -25.00
C GLY A 52 -22.84 14.99 -25.00
N ASP A 53 -21.80 15.39 -25.74
CA ASP A 53 -21.33 16.75 -26.11
C ASP A 53 -20.99 17.74 -24.98
N TYR A 54 -21.10 17.37 -23.70
CA TYR A 54 -20.60 18.22 -22.61
C TYR A 54 -19.11 17.96 -22.36
N ASP A 55 -18.26 18.90 -22.77
CA ASP A 55 -16.86 18.97 -22.34
C ASP A 55 -16.75 19.97 -21.16
N PRO A 56 -16.41 19.51 -19.94
CA PRO A 56 -16.19 20.39 -18.79
C PRO A 56 -15.17 21.50 -19.06
N TYR A 57 -14.22 21.27 -19.97
CA TYR A 57 -13.16 22.24 -20.28
C TYR A 57 -13.66 23.47 -21.06
N ASP A 58 -14.76 23.37 -21.80
CA ASP A 58 -15.32 24.46 -22.60
C ASP A 58 -16.29 25.37 -21.82
N HIS A 59 -16.65 24.99 -20.59
CA HIS A 59 -17.74 25.61 -19.82
C HIS A 59 -17.26 26.34 -18.55
N SER A 60 -15.98 26.70 -18.47
CA SER A 60 -15.41 27.41 -17.33
C SER A 60 -15.01 28.85 -17.69
N ASP A 61 -15.65 29.84 -17.10
CA ASP A 61 -15.25 31.25 -17.24
C ASP A 61 -14.10 31.57 -16.28
N ILE A 62 -12.85 31.51 -16.77
CA ILE A 62 -11.66 31.92 -16.00
C ILE A 62 -11.25 33.33 -16.42
N GLU A 63 -11.27 34.28 -15.48
CA GLU A 63 -10.92 35.69 -15.74
C GLU A 63 -9.44 35.86 -16.12
N HIS A 64 -8.54 35.07 -15.51
CA HIS A 64 -7.09 35.07 -15.76
C HIS A 64 -6.49 33.65 -15.78
N PRO A 65 -6.54 32.94 -16.93
CA PRO A 65 -6.00 31.58 -17.02
C PRO A 65 -4.46 31.57 -17.03
N THR A 66 -3.87 30.61 -16.30
CA THR A 66 -2.42 30.39 -16.24
C THR A 66 -1.90 29.62 -17.46
N THR A 67 -0.69 29.95 -17.89
CA THR A 67 0.05 29.23 -18.93
C THR A 67 0.63 27.92 -18.41
N ASN A 68 0.95 26.96 -19.29
CA ASN A 68 1.55 25.68 -18.87
C ASN A 68 2.83 25.85 -18.05
N PHE A 69 3.63 26.87 -18.35
CA PHE A 69 4.86 27.17 -17.63
C PHE A 69 4.60 27.82 -16.27
N GLU A 70 3.63 28.73 -16.17
CA GLU A 70 3.19 29.29 -14.89
C GLU A 70 2.62 28.20 -13.99
N THR A 71 1.77 27.30 -14.51
CA THR A 71 1.25 26.17 -13.74
C THR A 71 2.34 25.19 -13.33
N LEU A 72 3.36 24.96 -14.19
CA LEU A 72 4.54 24.18 -13.82
C LEU A 72 5.27 24.80 -12.64
N ILE A 73 5.50 26.12 -12.66
CA ILE A 73 6.11 26.85 -11.56
C ILE A 73 5.25 26.75 -10.30
N HIS A 74 3.93 26.86 -10.41
CA HIS A 74 3.02 26.72 -9.27
C HIS A 74 3.03 25.30 -8.68
N LEU A 75 3.10 24.27 -9.52
CA LEU A 75 3.22 22.88 -9.10
C LEU A 75 4.56 22.61 -8.40
N LEU A 76 5.66 23.03 -9.02
CA LEU A 76 7.00 22.94 -8.42
C LEU A 76 7.05 23.70 -7.09
N LYS A 77 6.49 24.90 -7.04
CA LYS A 77 6.37 25.70 -5.82
C LYS A 77 5.57 24.98 -4.74
N SER A 78 4.44 24.35 -5.08
CA SER A 78 3.67 23.61 -4.07
C SER A 78 4.46 22.43 -3.51
N SER A 79 5.35 21.82 -4.31
CA SER A 79 6.23 20.74 -3.84
C SER A 79 7.45 21.26 -3.08
N PHE A 80 8.00 22.43 -3.42
CA PHE A 80 9.21 23.03 -2.81
C PHE A 80 8.93 23.64 -1.42
N GLY A 81 8.50 22.80 -0.48
CA GLY A 81 8.34 23.13 0.95
C GLY A 81 9.51 22.67 1.82
N THR A 82 9.28 22.50 3.12
CA THR A 82 10.29 21.90 4.04
C THR A 82 10.57 20.42 3.78
N GLY A 83 9.71 19.75 3.01
CA GLY A 83 9.86 18.32 2.69
C GLY A 83 11.18 17.98 2.00
N ILE A 84 11.63 18.79 1.03
CA ILE A 84 12.91 18.58 0.35
C ILE A 84 14.11 18.66 1.31
N LEU A 85 14.03 19.55 2.31
CA LEU A 85 15.11 19.76 3.28
C LEU A 85 15.27 18.55 4.22
N ALA A 86 14.25 17.70 4.34
CA ALA A 86 14.29 16.46 5.13
C ALA A 86 14.67 15.21 4.31
N MET A 87 14.86 15.32 2.99
CA MET A 87 15.23 14.18 2.14
C MET A 87 16.55 13.50 2.54
N PRO A 88 17.62 14.22 2.93
CA PRO A 88 18.84 13.57 3.39
C PRO A 88 18.63 12.68 4.61
N LEU A 89 17.74 13.09 5.53
CA LEU A 89 17.39 12.30 6.71
C LEU A 89 16.60 11.05 6.31
N ALA A 90 15.71 11.17 5.33
CA ALA A 90 15.01 10.00 4.79
C ALA A 90 16.01 8.97 4.20
N PHE A 91 17.06 9.45 3.55
CA PHE A 91 18.12 8.61 3.00
C PHE A 91 19.03 8.02 4.09
N SER A 92 19.24 8.71 5.21
CA SER A 92 19.95 8.13 6.36
C SER A 92 19.17 6.99 7.02
N HIS A 93 17.83 7.04 6.98
CA HIS A 93 16.95 5.98 7.47
C HIS A 93 16.88 4.75 6.53
N SER A 94 16.85 4.98 5.21
CA SER A 94 16.65 3.94 4.20
C SER A 94 17.92 3.43 3.54
N GLY A 95 19.03 4.15 3.63
CA GLY A 95 20.24 3.92 2.85
C GLY A 95 20.16 4.49 1.43
N TYR A 96 21.30 4.72 0.79
CA TYR A 96 21.32 5.46 -0.48
C TYR A 96 20.73 4.69 -1.67
N VAL A 97 20.85 3.36 -1.73
CA VAL A 97 20.30 2.55 -2.84
C VAL A 97 18.78 2.48 -2.73
N LEU A 98 18.28 2.11 -1.55
CA LEU A 98 16.85 2.04 -1.29
C LEU A 98 16.21 3.44 -1.32
N GLY A 99 16.92 4.48 -0.91
CA GLY A 99 16.50 5.86 -1.03
C GLY A 99 16.24 6.25 -2.50
N ILE A 100 17.19 5.99 -3.40
CA ILE A 100 17.03 6.29 -4.84
C ILE A 100 15.86 5.51 -5.43
N ILE A 101 15.86 4.18 -5.28
CA ILE A 101 14.84 3.31 -5.88
C ILE A 101 13.46 3.57 -5.25
N GLY A 102 13.40 3.67 -3.92
CA GLY A 102 12.19 3.89 -3.15
C GLY A 102 11.55 5.24 -3.46
N THR A 103 12.32 6.33 -3.48
CA THR A 103 11.79 7.67 -3.83
C THR A 103 11.31 7.70 -5.28
N ALA A 104 12.00 7.05 -6.23
CA ALA A 104 11.54 6.94 -7.61
C ALA A 104 10.21 6.16 -7.72
N LEU A 105 10.10 5.00 -7.06
CA LEU A 105 8.89 4.18 -7.05
C LEU A 105 7.70 4.92 -6.42
N ILE A 106 7.90 5.55 -5.27
CA ILE A 106 6.87 6.33 -4.59
C ILE A 106 6.47 7.53 -5.45
N GLY A 107 7.43 8.22 -6.07
CA GLY A 107 7.17 9.32 -7.01
C GLY A 107 6.32 8.90 -8.22
N MET A 108 6.63 7.78 -8.85
CA MET A 108 5.82 7.21 -9.94
C MET A 108 4.41 6.84 -9.47
N LEU A 109 4.29 6.23 -8.29
CA LEU A 109 3.01 5.85 -7.71
C LEU A 109 2.14 7.08 -7.40
N CYS A 110 2.70 8.10 -6.75
CA CYS A 110 2.01 9.37 -6.47
C CYS A 110 1.56 10.05 -7.76
N THR A 111 2.43 10.10 -8.77
CA THR A 111 2.09 10.68 -10.08
C THR A 111 0.93 9.94 -10.73
N TYR A 112 0.95 8.60 -10.71
CA TYR A 112 -0.15 7.78 -11.21
C TYR A 112 -1.47 8.05 -10.48
N CYS A 113 -1.45 8.17 -9.15
CA CYS A 113 -2.64 8.50 -8.36
C CYS A 113 -3.16 9.91 -8.64
N MET A 114 -2.29 10.89 -8.91
CA MET A 114 -2.72 12.23 -9.34
C MET A 114 -3.42 12.20 -10.71
N HIS A 115 -2.92 11.42 -11.67
CA HIS A 115 -3.62 11.21 -12.96
C HIS A 115 -4.98 10.53 -12.77
N MET A 116 -5.02 9.53 -11.90
CA MET A 116 -6.26 8.83 -11.58
C MET A 116 -7.30 9.77 -10.95
N LEU A 117 -6.89 10.65 -10.04
CA LEU A 117 -7.75 11.68 -9.45
C LEU A 117 -8.27 12.66 -10.50
N VAL A 118 -7.39 13.20 -11.35
CA VAL A 118 -7.77 14.13 -12.42
C VAL A 118 -8.76 13.50 -13.40
N ARG A 119 -8.51 12.26 -13.81
CA ARG A 119 -9.40 11.53 -14.72
C ARG A 119 -10.76 11.27 -14.09
N THR A 120 -10.78 10.90 -12.81
CA THR A 120 -11.99 10.70 -12.01
C THR A 120 -12.81 11.97 -11.93
N GLU A 121 -12.17 13.10 -11.63
CA GLU A 121 -12.81 14.42 -11.58
C GLU A 121 -13.40 14.79 -12.95
N TYR A 122 -12.64 14.65 -14.03
CA TYR A 122 -13.10 14.96 -15.38
C TYR A 122 -14.35 14.14 -15.77
N GLU A 123 -14.34 12.84 -15.50
CA GLU A 123 -15.45 11.96 -15.83
C GLU A 123 -16.71 12.30 -15.01
N LEU A 124 -16.56 12.68 -13.73
CA LEU A 124 -17.67 13.12 -12.88
C LEU A 124 -18.20 14.49 -13.29
N CYS A 125 -17.34 15.44 -13.62
CA CYS A 125 -17.72 16.74 -14.15
C CYS A 125 -18.53 16.60 -15.44
N LYS A 126 -18.11 15.67 -16.31
CA LYS A 126 -18.84 15.33 -17.53
C LYS A 126 -20.23 14.76 -17.24
N ARG A 127 -20.34 13.81 -16.31
CA ARG A 127 -21.62 13.17 -15.94
C ARG A 127 -22.58 14.14 -15.24
N LYS A 128 -22.06 14.98 -14.35
CA LYS A 128 -22.85 15.95 -13.56
C LYS A 128 -23.12 17.27 -14.28
N LYS A 129 -22.51 17.48 -15.45
CA LYS A 129 -22.60 18.73 -16.23
C LYS A 129 -22.16 19.96 -15.41
N VAL A 130 -21.05 19.81 -14.68
CA VAL A 130 -20.42 20.88 -13.90
C VAL A 130 -19.01 21.16 -14.42
N PRO A 131 -18.55 22.43 -14.38
CA PRO A 131 -17.27 22.82 -14.97
C PRO A 131 -16.04 22.30 -14.19
N SER A 132 -16.17 22.09 -12.88
CA SER A 132 -15.11 21.58 -12.01
C SER A 132 -15.64 21.12 -10.66
N LEU A 133 -14.95 20.17 -10.05
CA LEU A 133 -15.19 19.75 -8.67
C LEU A 133 -13.95 20.00 -7.81
N THR A 134 -14.18 20.37 -6.54
CA THR A 134 -13.10 20.37 -5.54
C THR A 134 -12.74 18.94 -5.16
N TYR A 135 -11.61 18.74 -4.48
CA TYR A 135 -11.22 17.42 -4.00
C TYR A 135 -12.32 16.74 -3.14
N PRO A 136 -12.91 17.40 -2.11
CA PRO A 136 -14.02 16.82 -1.35
C PRO A 136 -15.30 16.64 -2.16
N GLY A 137 -15.58 17.55 -3.10
CA GLY A 137 -16.72 17.42 -4.01
C GLY A 137 -16.58 16.23 -4.97
N THR A 138 -15.34 15.95 -5.40
CA THR A 138 -15.00 14.76 -6.19
C THR A 138 -15.19 13.48 -5.36
N ALA A 139 -14.82 13.50 -4.08
CA ALA A 139 -15.06 12.38 -3.17
C ALA A 139 -16.55 12.05 -3.02
N GLU A 140 -17.36 13.07 -2.72
CA GLU A 140 -18.81 12.93 -2.56
C GLU A 140 -19.47 12.46 -3.86
N ALA A 141 -19.07 13.04 -4.99
CA ALA A 141 -19.57 12.66 -6.30
C ALA A 141 -19.19 11.22 -6.68
N ALA A 142 -17.93 10.84 -6.50
CA ALA A 142 -17.45 9.49 -6.80
C ALA A 142 -18.17 8.43 -5.98
N LEU A 143 -18.29 8.64 -4.67
CA LEU A 143 -18.98 7.69 -3.80
C LEU A 143 -20.47 7.63 -4.10
N SER A 144 -21.12 8.77 -4.41
CA SER A 144 -22.55 8.81 -4.75
C SER A 144 -22.91 7.96 -5.99
N GLU A 145 -21.99 7.86 -6.96
CA GLU A 145 -22.13 7.01 -8.15
C GLU A 145 -21.56 5.60 -7.96
N GLY A 146 -20.85 5.37 -6.85
CA GLY A 146 -20.24 4.10 -6.49
C GLY A 146 -21.25 3.02 -6.10
N PRO A 147 -20.76 1.86 -5.64
CA PRO A 147 -21.63 0.79 -5.20
C PRO A 147 -22.56 1.28 -4.07
N PRO A 148 -23.77 0.70 -3.91
CA PRO A 148 -24.79 1.20 -2.99
C PRO A 148 -24.36 1.33 -1.52
N PHE A 149 -23.25 0.72 -1.11
CA PHE A 149 -22.65 0.89 0.21
C PHE A 149 -21.81 2.15 0.34
N LEU A 150 -20.99 2.46 -0.66
CA LEU A 150 -20.20 3.68 -0.72
C LEU A 150 -21.10 4.89 -1.01
N ALA A 151 -22.17 4.71 -1.78
CA ALA A 151 -23.14 5.78 -2.04
C ALA A 151 -23.83 6.32 -0.78
N LYS A 152 -24.01 5.51 0.26
CA LYS A 152 -24.53 5.99 1.57
C LYS A 152 -23.49 6.75 2.39
N LEU A 153 -22.20 6.50 2.13
CA LEU A 153 -21.09 7.22 2.74
C LEU A 153 -20.76 8.51 1.99
N ALA A 154 -21.30 8.72 0.79
CA ALA A 154 -21.13 9.93 -0.01
C ALA A 154 -21.29 11.24 0.79
N PRO A 155 -22.39 11.47 1.57
CA PRO A 155 -22.55 12.72 2.33
C PRO A 155 -21.50 12.91 3.43
N TYR A 156 -20.86 11.83 3.91
CA TYR A 156 -19.79 11.90 4.92
C TYR A 156 -18.40 12.04 4.29
N SER A 157 -18.22 11.58 3.05
CA SER A 157 -16.92 11.50 2.39
C SER A 157 -16.28 12.86 2.12
N GLY A 158 -17.08 13.89 1.85
CA GLY A 158 -16.62 15.28 1.78
C GLY A 158 -16.04 15.74 3.12
N ASN A 159 -16.75 15.51 4.22
CA ASN A 159 -16.28 15.87 5.57
C ASN A 159 -15.05 15.09 6.01
N ILE A 160 -14.96 13.80 5.65
CA ILE A 160 -13.76 12.99 5.90
C ILE A 160 -12.56 13.56 5.13
N SER A 161 -12.75 13.92 3.85
CA SER A 161 -11.70 14.54 3.03
C SER A 161 -11.25 15.88 3.62
N TYR A 162 -12.20 16.71 4.07
CA TYR A 162 -11.88 17.96 4.79
C TYR A 162 -11.10 17.71 6.08
N ALA A 163 -11.44 16.68 6.85
CA ALA A 163 -10.71 16.34 8.07
C ALA A 163 -9.26 15.95 7.78
N PHE A 164 -9.01 15.10 6.78
CA PHE A 164 -7.64 14.74 6.39
C PHE A 164 -6.84 15.93 5.84
N LEU A 165 -7.48 16.80 5.03
CA LEU A 165 -6.85 18.03 4.55
C LEU A 165 -6.52 19.00 5.69
N LEU A 166 -7.38 19.09 6.71
CA LEU A 166 -7.18 19.95 7.88
C LEU A 166 -6.06 19.41 8.80
N ILE A 167 -6.04 18.10 9.06
CA ILE A 167 -4.95 17.45 9.83
C ILE A 167 -3.63 17.67 9.11
N TYR A 168 -3.61 17.53 7.78
CA TYR A 168 -2.44 17.82 6.97
C TYR A 168 -1.99 19.28 7.14
N GLN A 169 -2.90 20.23 6.97
CA GLN A 169 -2.60 21.66 7.04
C GLN A 169 -2.02 22.09 8.39
N PHE A 170 -2.58 21.54 9.47
CA PHE A 170 -2.15 21.79 10.84
C PHE A 170 -0.82 21.09 11.17
N GLY A 171 -0.62 19.88 10.65
CA GLY A 171 0.65 19.17 10.73
C GLY A 171 1.78 19.95 10.08
N SER A 172 1.60 20.42 8.84
CA SER A 172 2.59 21.23 8.12
C SER A 172 2.85 22.58 8.81
N SER A 173 1.81 23.21 9.39
CA SER A 173 1.98 24.41 10.22
C SER A 173 2.88 24.17 11.43
N CYS A 174 2.77 23.02 12.11
CA CYS A 174 3.66 22.67 13.22
C CYS A 174 5.11 22.47 12.74
N VAL A 175 5.30 21.77 11.61
CA VAL A 175 6.63 21.59 10.98
C VAL A 175 7.28 22.94 10.69
N TYR A 176 6.53 23.92 10.16
CA TYR A 176 7.05 25.25 9.86
C TYR A 176 7.47 26.02 11.11
N ILE A 177 6.68 25.95 12.20
CA ILE A 177 7.03 26.60 13.47
C ILE A 177 8.35 26.03 14.02
N VAL A 178 8.47 24.70 14.08
CA VAL A 178 9.70 24.03 14.57
C VAL A 178 10.88 24.36 13.66
N PHE A 179 10.69 24.32 12.34
CA PHE A 179 11.75 24.64 11.37
C PHE A 179 12.27 26.07 11.54
N VAL A 180 11.39 27.06 11.61
CA VAL A 180 11.76 28.47 11.79
C VAL A 180 12.48 28.65 13.12
N GLY A 181 11.97 28.03 14.20
CA GLY A 181 12.59 28.06 15.52
C GLY A 181 14.01 27.49 15.53
N GLN A 182 14.20 26.29 14.96
CA GLN A 182 15.51 25.62 14.91
C GLN A 182 16.53 26.42 14.09
N ASN A 183 16.16 26.91 12.90
CA ASN A 183 17.09 27.65 12.03
C ASN A 183 17.48 29.01 12.64
N LEU A 184 16.54 29.74 13.25
CA LEU A 184 16.86 31.00 13.93
C LEU A 184 17.68 30.76 15.20
N SER A 185 17.35 29.74 15.99
CA SER A 185 18.08 29.40 17.21
C SER A 185 19.54 29.05 16.90
N ASN A 186 19.78 28.30 15.83
CA ASN A 186 21.12 27.92 15.38
C ASN A 186 21.98 29.14 15.03
N VAL A 187 21.40 30.20 14.45
CA VAL A 187 22.11 31.47 14.17
C VAL A 187 22.28 32.33 15.43
N ILE A 188 21.25 32.44 16.27
CA ILE A 188 21.29 33.25 17.50
C ILE A 188 22.31 32.67 18.49
N ASN A 189 22.40 31.35 18.60
CA ASN A 189 23.33 30.65 19.49
C ASN A 189 24.81 30.84 19.15
N MET A 190 25.14 31.39 17.97
CA MET A 190 26.50 31.87 17.67
C MET A 190 26.87 33.14 18.44
N TYR A 191 25.89 33.92 18.89
CA TYR A 191 26.10 35.20 19.57
C TYR A 191 25.65 35.18 21.03
N THR A 192 24.55 34.47 21.35
CA THR A 192 23.97 34.38 22.69
C THR A 192 23.39 32.99 22.95
N VAL A 193 23.71 32.37 24.08
CA VAL A 193 23.19 31.03 24.42
C VAL A 193 21.73 31.13 24.87
N ILE A 194 20.82 30.77 23.98
CA ILE A 194 19.37 30.82 24.21
C ILE A 194 18.75 29.46 23.86
N SER A 195 17.81 28.99 24.69
CA SER A 195 17.08 27.75 24.40
C SER A 195 16.19 27.91 23.17
N GLU A 196 16.15 26.87 22.31
CA GLU A 196 15.31 26.82 21.10
C GLU A 196 13.83 27.16 21.40
N ARG A 197 13.32 26.76 22.58
CA ARG A 197 11.95 27.05 23.01
C ARG A 197 11.68 28.53 23.24
N ILE A 198 12.69 29.27 23.71
CA ILE A 198 12.59 30.72 23.93
C ILE A 198 12.58 31.43 22.57
N VAL A 199 13.40 30.96 21.61
CA VAL A 199 13.38 31.47 20.23
C VAL A 199 12.03 31.22 19.57
N MET A 200 11.44 30.03 19.76
CA MET A 200 10.07 29.75 19.32
C MET A 200 9.06 30.71 19.99
N LEU A 201 9.20 31.03 21.27
CA LEU A 201 8.31 31.99 21.95
C LEU A 201 8.43 33.40 21.36
N MET A 202 9.62 33.83 20.96
CA MET A 202 9.83 35.14 20.31
C MET A 202 9.14 35.24 18.95
N ILE A 203 9.03 34.14 18.19
CA ILE A 203 8.35 34.13 16.88
C ILE A 203 6.82 34.04 16.96
N LEU A 204 6.24 33.71 18.13
CA LEU A 204 4.79 33.56 18.29
C LEU A 204 4.03 34.84 17.93
N LEU A 205 4.47 36.00 18.41
CA LEU A 205 3.80 37.28 18.13
C LEU A 205 3.81 37.59 16.62
N PRO A 206 4.97 37.54 15.92
CA PRO A 206 5.00 37.61 14.46
C PRO A 206 4.08 36.61 13.76
N LEU A 207 4.04 35.34 14.21
CA LEU A 207 3.19 34.29 13.63
C LEU A 207 1.70 34.63 13.76
N ILE A 208 1.27 35.14 14.91
CA ILE A 208 -0.12 35.58 15.11
C ILE A 208 -0.44 36.74 14.17
N LEU A 209 0.42 37.75 14.10
CA LEU A 209 0.20 38.94 13.26
C LEU A 209 0.07 38.58 11.78
N ILE A 210 0.88 37.66 11.27
CA ILE A 210 0.80 37.26 9.85
C ILE A 210 -0.49 36.47 9.55
N THR A 211 -1.07 35.76 10.53
CA THR A 211 -2.37 35.08 10.33
C THR A 211 -3.54 36.04 10.16
N PHE A 212 -3.39 37.33 10.49
CA PHE A 212 -4.44 38.34 10.33
C PHE A 212 -4.65 38.76 8.88
N VAL A 213 -3.74 38.36 7.97
CA VAL A 213 -3.92 38.58 6.54
C VAL A 213 -5.07 37.69 6.05
N ARG A 214 -6.20 38.31 5.69
CA ARG A 214 -7.44 37.59 5.32
C ARG A 214 -7.51 37.20 3.85
N ASN A 215 -6.87 37.99 2.99
CA ASN A 215 -7.03 37.88 1.56
C ASN A 215 -5.75 37.31 0.94
N LEU A 216 -5.88 36.11 0.35
CA LEU A 216 -4.80 35.43 -0.38
C LEU A 216 -4.17 36.33 -1.44
N LYS A 217 -4.92 37.28 -2.02
CA LYS A 217 -4.42 38.25 -3.00
C LYS A 217 -3.29 39.12 -2.46
N TYR A 218 -3.33 39.52 -1.18
CA TYR A 218 -2.25 40.29 -0.55
C TYR A 218 -1.05 39.43 -0.18
N LEU A 219 -1.27 38.12 0.00
CA LEU A 219 -0.20 37.16 0.32
C LEU A 219 0.54 36.68 -0.95
N ALA A 220 -0.13 36.68 -2.11
CA ALA A 220 0.44 36.24 -3.38
C ALA A 220 1.81 36.87 -3.72
N PRO A 221 2.01 38.20 -3.75
CA PRO A 221 3.31 38.80 -4.07
C PRO A 221 4.36 38.47 -3.00
N LEU A 222 3.98 38.41 -1.72
CA LEU A 222 4.88 38.05 -0.63
C LEU A 222 5.38 36.60 -0.79
N THR A 223 4.48 35.66 -1.11
CA THR A 223 4.88 34.27 -1.39
C THR A 223 5.73 34.17 -2.64
N ALA A 224 5.54 35.04 -3.65
CA ALA A 224 6.38 35.04 -4.86
C ALA A 224 7.84 35.38 -4.51
N VAL A 225 8.05 36.43 -3.72
CA VAL A 225 9.37 36.80 -3.18
C VAL A 225 9.96 35.67 -2.35
N ALA A 226 9.15 35.05 -1.48
CA ALA A 226 9.59 33.92 -0.66
C ALA A 226 10.11 32.74 -1.49
N ASN A 227 9.52 32.42 -2.64
CA ASN A 227 10.04 31.34 -3.49
C ASN A 227 11.40 31.70 -4.10
N GLY A 228 11.58 32.96 -4.51
CA GLY A 228 12.89 33.44 -5.00
C GLY A 228 13.96 33.27 -3.92
N ILE A 229 13.62 33.62 -2.68
CA ILE A 229 14.48 33.40 -1.51
C ILE A 229 14.77 31.91 -1.29
N THR A 230 13.78 31.04 -1.38
CA THR A 230 13.94 29.58 -1.27
C THR A 230 14.90 29.03 -2.32
N VAL A 231 14.78 29.45 -3.59
CA VAL A 231 15.67 29.00 -4.68
C VAL A 231 17.11 29.46 -4.42
N ILE A 232 17.32 30.72 -4.03
CA ILE A 232 18.66 31.23 -3.67
C ILE A 232 19.24 30.42 -2.52
N SER A 233 18.41 30.11 -1.52
CA SER A 233 18.82 29.36 -0.33
C SER A 233 19.20 27.91 -0.67
N PHE A 234 18.48 27.25 -1.58
CA PHE A 234 18.90 25.94 -2.10
C PHE A 234 20.25 26.03 -2.81
N GLY A 235 20.51 27.09 -3.58
CA GLY A 235 21.82 27.31 -4.20
C GLY A 235 22.95 27.37 -3.16
N ILE A 236 22.73 28.06 -2.04
CA ILE A 236 23.70 28.13 -0.93
C ILE A 236 23.84 26.76 -0.23
N ILE A 237 22.73 26.05 0.00
CA ILE A 237 22.78 24.69 0.58
C ILE A 237 23.61 23.76 -0.31
N TYR A 238 23.35 23.74 -1.62
CA TYR A 238 24.09 22.90 -2.55
C TYR A 238 25.58 23.26 -2.57
N TYR A 239 25.92 24.56 -2.50
CA TYR A 239 27.32 24.98 -2.36
C TYR A 239 28.01 24.30 -1.17
N TYR A 240 27.41 24.33 0.02
CA TYR A 240 27.99 23.67 1.20
C TYR A 240 28.00 22.14 1.11
N VAL A 241 26.96 21.53 0.55
CA VAL A 241 26.88 20.08 0.36
C VAL A 241 28.01 19.57 -0.54
N PHE A 242 28.37 20.32 -1.58
CA PHE A 242 29.46 19.95 -2.49
C PHE A 242 30.86 20.40 -2.00
N GLU A 243 30.93 21.26 -0.98
CA GLU A 243 32.18 21.61 -0.31
C GLU A 243 32.63 20.49 0.65
N GLU A 244 31.67 19.78 1.27
CA GLU A 244 31.93 18.59 2.08
C GLU A 244 32.42 17.38 1.27
N GLU A 245 33.18 16.49 1.90
CA GLU A 245 33.68 15.29 1.23
C GLU A 245 32.56 14.27 0.97
N ILE A 246 32.21 14.09 -0.31
CA ILE A 246 31.22 13.09 -0.73
C ILE A 246 31.87 11.70 -0.69
N THR A 247 31.63 10.97 0.40
CA THR A 247 32.16 9.61 0.59
C THR A 247 31.05 8.55 0.66
N LEU A 248 31.33 7.37 0.10
CA LEU A 248 30.52 6.17 0.26
C LEU A 248 30.97 5.32 1.47
N LYS A 249 32.14 5.62 2.04
CA LYS A 249 32.66 4.91 3.20
C LYS A 249 31.73 5.20 4.40
N ASP A 250 31.39 4.14 5.15
CA ASP A 250 30.49 4.21 6.31
C ASP A 250 29.06 4.71 5.99
N ARG A 251 28.62 4.63 4.72
CA ARG A 251 27.24 4.91 4.32
C ARG A 251 26.49 3.61 4.05
N LEU A 252 25.29 3.49 4.59
CA LEU A 252 24.45 2.30 4.41
C LEU A 252 23.87 2.31 3.00
N ALA A 253 24.11 1.24 2.23
CA ALA A 253 23.45 1.03 0.94
C ALA A 253 21.96 0.77 1.14
N ILE A 254 21.62 -0.05 2.13
CA ILE A 254 20.26 -0.34 2.57
C ILE A 254 20.23 -0.18 4.09
N GLY A 255 19.36 0.71 4.56
CA GLY A 255 19.13 1.02 5.96
C GLY A 255 18.26 -0.02 6.65
N LYS A 256 18.29 -0.02 7.99
CA LYS A 256 17.55 -1.00 8.82
C LYS A 256 16.04 -0.91 8.56
N VAL A 257 15.39 -2.05 8.41
CA VAL A 257 13.94 -2.18 8.11
C VAL A 257 13.06 -1.40 9.07
N ARG A 258 13.44 -1.34 10.35
CA ARG A 258 12.73 -0.58 11.39
C ARG A 258 12.57 0.92 11.07
N HIS A 259 13.47 1.51 10.29
CA HIS A 259 13.41 2.92 9.91
C HIS A 259 12.74 3.16 8.55
N TRP A 260 12.34 2.11 7.83
CA TRP A 260 11.65 2.26 6.55
C TRP A 260 10.30 2.99 6.64
N PRO A 261 9.48 2.82 7.70
CA PRO A 261 8.27 3.62 7.87
C PRO A 261 8.56 5.12 7.99
N LEU A 262 9.67 5.50 8.65
CA LEU A 262 10.10 6.89 8.76
C LEU A 262 10.52 7.44 7.39
N PHE A 263 11.31 6.69 6.62
CA PHE A 263 11.65 7.03 5.23
C PHE A 263 10.39 7.23 4.37
N PHE A 264 9.47 6.26 4.39
CA PHE A 264 8.23 6.33 3.61
C PHE A 264 7.40 7.56 4.00
N GLY A 265 7.23 7.82 5.30
CA GLY A 265 6.53 9.01 5.80
C GLY A 265 7.16 10.30 5.32
N THR A 266 8.48 10.45 5.43
CA THR A 266 9.20 11.65 4.99
C THR A 266 9.11 11.87 3.47
N VAL A 267 9.25 10.80 2.67
CA VAL A 267 9.13 10.89 1.20
C VAL A 267 7.70 11.23 0.78
N MET A 268 6.69 10.63 1.41
CA MET A 268 5.28 10.96 1.17
C MET A 268 4.95 12.39 1.55
N PHE A 269 5.47 12.90 2.68
CA PHE A 269 5.34 14.31 3.05
C PHE A 269 6.00 15.23 2.03
N ALA A 270 7.18 14.90 1.52
CA ALA A 270 7.87 15.73 0.54
C ALA A 270 7.17 15.74 -0.83
N LEU A 271 6.60 14.62 -1.27
CA LEU A 271 5.85 14.51 -2.53
C LEU A 271 4.42 15.06 -2.43
N GLU A 272 4.12 15.84 -1.39
CA GLU A 272 2.83 16.45 -1.20
C GLU A 272 2.59 17.54 -2.25
N SER A 273 1.61 17.30 -3.12
CA SER A 273 1.03 18.33 -4.00
C SER A 273 -0.43 18.07 -4.34
N ILE A 274 -1.03 16.99 -3.81
CA ILE A 274 -2.33 16.51 -4.30
C ILE A 274 -3.49 17.47 -4.01
N GLY A 275 -3.40 18.25 -2.92
CA GLY A 275 -4.39 19.28 -2.61
C GLY A 275 -4.44 20.42 -3.64
N MET A 276 -3.35 20.64 -4.37
CA MET A 276 -3.22 21.71 -5.37
C MET A 276 -3.42 21.22 -6.81
N VAL A 277 -3.43 19.90 -7.06
CA VAL A 277 -3.54 19.34 -8.42
C VAL A 277 -4.83 19.78 -9.13
N LEU A 278 -6.00 19.64 -8.49
CA LEU A 278 -7.28 20.00 -9.09
C LEU A 278 -7.44 21.53 -9.27
N PRO A 279 -7.14 22.37 -8.26
CA PRO A 279 -7.13 23.83 -8.44
C PRO A 279 -6.20 24.29 -9.58
N LEU A 280 -4.98 23.76 -9.64
CA LEU A 280 -4.00 24.14 -10.67
C LEU A 280 -4.47 23.74 -12.07
N GLN A 281 -5.05 22.54 -12.22
CA GLN A 281 -5.64 22.13 -13.49
C GLN A 281 -6.78 23.06 -13.91
N HIS A 282 -7.61 23.49 -12.96
CA HIS A 282 -8.74 24.36 -13.24
C HIS A 282 -8.31 25.74 -13.74
N GLU A 283 -7.20 26.27 -13.22
CA GLU A 283 -6.68 27.58 -13.62
C GLU A 283 -5.94 27.57 -14.98
N MET A 284 -5.67 26.41 -15.58
CA MET A 284 -4.91 26.31 -16.83
C MET A 284 -5.69 26.72 -18.08
N LYS A 285 -4.99 27.43 -18.98
CA LYS A 285 -5.49 27.75 -20.34
C LYS A 285 -5.74 26.50 -21.20
N ASN A 286 -4.92 25.45 -21.06
CA ASN A 286 -5.08 24.19 -21.80
C ASN A 286 -5.11 22.99 -20.84
N ARG A 287 -6.28 22.77 -20.24
CA ARG A 287 -6.51 21.72 -19.22
C ARG A 287 -6.25 20.30 -19.74
N ALA A 288 -6.57 20.05 -21.00
CA ALA A 288 -6.33 18.77 -21.65
C ALA A 288 -4.83 18.42 -21.79
N HIS A 289 -3.94 19.42 -21.74
CA HIS A 289 -2.50 19.20 -21.74
C HIS A 289 -1.94 18.83 -20.37
N PHE A 290 -2.65 19.07 -19.26
CA PHE A 290 -2.16 18.82 -17.90
C PHE A 290 -1.80 17.35 -17.66
N SER A 291 -2.69 16.43 -18.05
CA SER A 291 -2.56 14.98 -17.81
C SER A 291 -1.99 14.18 -18.99
N LYS A 292 -1.53 14.84 -20.07
CA LYS A 292 -0.88 14.13 -21.18
C LYS A 292 0.46 13.54 -20.73
N PRO A 293 1.01 12.53 -21.45
CA PRO A 293 2.32 11.96 -21.14
C PRO A 293 3.45 13.00 -21.05
N THR A 294 3.44 14.01 -21.91
CA THR A 294 4.34 15.17 -21.88
C THR A 294 3.71 16.40 -21.23
N GLY A 295 2.68 16.20 -20.41
CA GLY A 295 1.89 17.24 -19.79
C GLY A 295 2.58 17.88 -18.59
N THR A 296 2.08 19.03 -18.17
CA THR A 296 2.63 19.82 -17.06
C THR A 296 2.77 19.00 -15.77
N LEU A 297 1.83 18.10 -15.47
CA LEU A 297 1.88 17.24 -14.27
C LEU A 297 3.07 16.28 -14.30
N ASN A 298 3.29 15.58 -15.41
CA ASN A 298 4.39 14.61 -15.52
C ASN A 298 5.76 15.28 -15.51
N ILE A 299 5.91 16.40 -16.24
CA ILE A 299 7.15 17.15 -16.26
C ILE A 299 7.45 17.70 -14.86
N GLY A 300 6.44 18.27 -14.18
CA GLY A 300 6.59 18.77 -12.82
C GLY A 300 6.99 17.68 -11.83
N MET A 301 6.24 16.57 -11.79
CA MET A 301 6.54 15.47 -10.87
C MET A 301 7.89 14.81 -11.15
N PHE A 302 8.28 14.68 -12.42
CA PHE A 302 9.62 14.19 -12.78
C PHE A 302 10.72 15.10 -12.23
N LEU A 303 10.60 16.43 -12.42
CA LEU A 303 11.55 17.39 -11.88
C LEU A 303 11.61 17.34 -10.34
N VAL A 304 10.46 17.23 -9.67
CA VAL A 304 10.38 17.11 -8.21
C VAL A 304 11.09 15.84 -7.72
N VAL A 305 10.81 14.68 -8.32
CA VAL A 305 11.43 13.42 -7.93
C VAL A 305 12.94 13.44 -8.15
N VAL A 306 13.40 13.96 -9.29
CA VAL A 306 14.84 14.11 -9.57
C VAL A 306 15.49 15.00 -8.51
N LEU A 307 14.90 16.16 -8.22
CA LEU A 307 15.42 17.10 -7.22
C LEU A 307 15.48 16.47 -5.82
N TYR A 308 14.50 15.65 -5.45
CA TYR A 308 14.47 14.99 -4.14
C TYR A 308 15.50 13.88 -4.03
N ILE A 309 15.69 13.10 -5.10
CA ILE A 309 16.74 12.09 -5.16
C ILE A 309 18.11 12.77 -5.08
N THR A 310 18.35 13.85 -5.83
CA THR A 310 19.65 14.55 -5.79
C THR A 310 19.90 15.18 -4.42
N THR A 311 18.91 15.86 -3.84
CA THR A 311 19.06 16.48 -2.52
C THR A 311 19.29 15.41 -1.45
N GLY A 312 18.48 14.35 -1.45
CA GLY A 312 18.58 13.25 -0.49
C GLY A 312 19.89 12.48 -0.60
N LEU A 313 20.31 12.13 -1.82
CA LEU A 313 21.55 11.41 -2.07
C LEU A 313 22.77 12.23 -1.65
N PHE A 314 22.96 13.43 -2.21
CA PHE A 314 24.17 14.21 -1.94
C PHE A 314 24.22 14.71 -0.50
N GLY A 315 23.07 15.11 0.08
CA GLY A 315 23.02 15.48 1.49
C GLY A 315 23.37 14.32 2.43
N TYR A 316 22.93 13.08 2.12
CA TYR A 316 23.29 11.90 2.91
C TYR A 316 24.74 11.48 2.71
N LEU A 317 25.28 11.56 1.50
CA LEU A 317 26.68 11.22 1.26
C LEU A 317 27.63 12.20 1.98
N ALA A 318 27.32 13.50 1.95
CA ALA A 318 28.08 14.54 2.67
C ALA A 318 28.03 14.32 4.20
N TYR A 319 26.84 14.31 4.81
CA TYR A 319 26.72 14.37 6.27
C TYR A 319 26.40 13.03 6.97
N GLY A 320 26.04 11.98 6.23
CA GLY A 320 25.84 10.63 6.78
C GLY A 320 24.76 10.52 7.85
N ALA A 321 25.14 9.96 9.00
CA ALA A 321 24.24 9.81 10.15
C ALA A 321 24.08 11.10 10.97
N GLU A 322 24.91 12.12 10.72
CA GLU A 322 24.85 13.42 11.41
C GLU A 322 23.82 14.37 10.80
N VAL A 323 23.16 13.96 9.72
CA VAL A 323 22.05 14.69 9.11
C VAL A 323 20.96 14.93 10.16
N GLY A 324 20.72 16.19 10.50
CA GLY A 324 19.64 16.61 11.38
C GLY A 324 18.26 16.54 10.72
N GLY A 325 17.24 16.97 11.45
CA GLY A 325 15.84 17.04 10.98
C GLY A 325 15.62 17.80 9.66
N SER A 326 16.58 18.67 9.30
CA SER A 326 16.68 19.31 7.98
C SER A 326 18.14 19.57 7.62
N ILE A 327 18.44 19.55 6.32
CA ILE A 327 19.81 19.82 5.83
C ILE A 327 20.29 21.24 6.17
N SER A 328 19.38 22.22 6.19
CA SER A 328 19.71 23.59 6.58
C SER A 328 20.12 23.71 8.05
N TYR A 329 19.56 22.86 8.92
CA TYR A 329 19.98 22.78 10.32
C TYR A 329 21.38 22.16 10.47
N THR A 330 21.68 21.17 9.63
CA THR A 330 22.94 20.40 9.65
C THR A 330 24.16 21.25 9.29
N ILE A 331 24.03 22.18 8.33
CA ILE A 331 25.12 23.08 7.92
C ILE A 331 25.55 23.97 9.11
N SER A 332 26.85 24.03 9.43
CA SER A 332 27.37 24.89 10.50
C SER A 332 27.13 26.38 10.20
N PRO A 333 26.65 27.21 11.16
CA PRO A 333 26.40 28.63 10.93
C PRO A 333 27.67 29.50 11.12
N GLU A 334 28.89 28.95 11.01
CA GLU A 334 30.13 29.72 11.16
C GLU A 334 30.30 30.79 10.07
N SER A 335 29.92 30.47 8.84
CA SER A 335 30.03 31.40 7.73
C SER A 335 28.83 32.36 7.67
N LYS A 336 29.09 33.60 7.25
CA LYS A 336 28.03 34.59 7.05
C LYS A 336 27.02 34.16 5.99
N ALA A 337 27.45 33.40 4.98
CA ALA A 337 26.58 32.88 3.93
C ALA A 337 25.64 31.77 4.46
N ALA A 338 26.12 30.89 5.35
CA ALA A 338 25.28 29.89 6.01
C ALA A 338 24.26 30.55 6.95
N GLN A 339 24.67 31.56 7.73
CA GLN A 339 23.76 32.35 8.57
C GLN A 339 22.68 33.05 7.74
N ALA A 340 23.08 33.72 6.65
CA ALA A 340 22.16 34.36 5.72
C ALA A 340 21.16 33.35 5.14
N CYS A 341 21.62 32.16 4.71
CA CYS A 341 20.76 31.10 4.20
C CYS A 341 19.71 30.64 5.22
N LYS A 342 20.11 30.41 6.48
CA LYS A 342 19.20 29.98 7.56
C LYS A 342 18.13 31.04 7.86
N ILE A 343 18.52 32.32 7.91
CA ILE A 343 17.58 33.44 8.12
C ILE A 343 16.62 33.58 6.92
N LEU A 344 17.15 33.50 5.70
CA LEU A 344 16.38 33.60 4.46
C LEU A 344 15.35 32.47 4.33
N LEU A 345 15.74 31.22 4.62
CA LEU A 345 14.81 30.08 4.66
C LEU A 345 13.75 30.24 5.75
N ALA A 346 14.15 30.68 6.95
CA ALA A 346 13.21 30.94 8.04
C ALA A 346 12.16 32.00 7.62
N LEU A 347 12.58 33.08 6.95
CA LEU A 347 11.68 34.10 6.43
C LEU A 347 10.75 33.55 5.34
N ALA A 348 11.27 32.77 4.40
CA ALA A 348 10.47 32.19 3.32
C ALA A 348 9.39 31.23 3.86
N ILE A 349 9.74 30.36 4.79
CA ILE A 349 8.80 29.40 5.40
C ILE A 349 7.82 30.10 6.34
N PHE A 350 8.25 31.16 7.04
CA PHE A 350 7.35 32.01 7.83
C PHE A 350 6.22 32.62 6.98
N THR A 351 6.51 33.08 5.76
CA THR A 351 5.44 33.56 4.85
C THR A 351 4.55 32.44 4.32
N SER A 352 5.09 31.23 4.16
CA SER A 352 4.35 30.04 3.71
C SER A 352 3.39 29.53 4.80
N PHE A 353 3.75 29.67 6.08
CA PHE A 353 2.88 29.38 7.22
C PHE A 353 1.56 30.16 7.16
N ALA A 354 1.60 31.43 6.77
CA ALA A 354 0.40 32.24 6.65
C ALA A 354 -0.57 31.68 5.58
N LEU A 355 -0.03 31.19 4.46
CA LEU A 355 -0.83 30.55 3.41
C LEU A 355 -1.47 29.27 3.94
N PHE A 356 -0.69 28.44 4.65
CA PHE A 356 -1.19 27.19 5.19
C PHE A 356 -2.32 27.42 6.21
N MET A 357 -2.12 28.36 7.12
CA MET A 357 -3.14 28.74 8.12
C MET A 357 -4.38 29.37 7.48
N CYS A 358 -4.26 30.17 6.42
CA CYS A 358 -5.41 30.72 5.71
C CYS A 358 -6.29 29.62 5.09
N VAL A 359 -5.68 28.62 4.45
CA VAL A 359 -6.41 27.48 3.87
C VAL A 359 -7.08 26.64 4.96
N GLY A 360 -6.35 26.32 6.04
CA GLY A 360 -6.92 25.56 7.16
C GLY A 360 -8.07 26.30 7.84
N PHE A 361 -7.94 27.62 8.00
CA PHE A 361 -9.01 28.46 8.51
C PHE A 361 -10.21 28.52 7.57
N ASP A 362 -10.01 28.63 6.26
CA ASP A 362 -11.10 28.65 5.26
C ASP A 362 -11.93 27.37 5.32
N ILE A 363 -11.29 26.21 5.47
CA ILE A 363 -11.97 24.92 5.66
C ILE A 363 -12.86 24.95 6.90
N ILE A 364 -12.36 25.43 8.04
CA ILE A 364 -13.15 25.51 9.30
C ILE A 364 -14.27 26.55 9.19
N TRP A 365 -13.94 27.74 8.71
CA TRP A 365 -14.80 28.90 8.72
C TRP A 365 -15.91 28.78 7.69
N ASN A 366 -15.56 28.50 6.43
CA ASN A 366 -16.50 28.46 5.32
C ASN A 366 -17.05 27.05 5.07
N GLN A 367 -16.19 26.03 4.97
CA GLN A 367 -16.62 24.69 4.51
C GLN A 367 -17.32 23.87 5.60
N LEU A 368 -16.84 23.91 6.85
CA LEU A 368 -17.46 23.25 8.00
C LEU A 368 -18.61 24.07 8.63
N GLY A 369 -18.95 25.22 8.03
CA GLY A 369 -20.11 26.02 8.41
C GLY A 369 -19.97 26.76 9.74
N LEU A 370 -18.75 26.99 10.26
CA LEU A 370 -18.60 27.74 11.51
C LEU A 370 -19.04 29.21 11.35
N LYS A 371 -18.86 29.78 10.16
CA LYS A 371 -19.30 31.13 9.81
C LYS A 371 -20.79 31.35 10.09
N THR A 372 -21.67 30.40 9.77
CA THR A 372 -23.13 30.57 9.98
C THR A 372 -23.51 30.75 11.44
N LYS A 373 -22.71 30.22 12.38
CA LYS A 373 -22.93 30.39 13.82
C LYS A 373 -22.51 31.77 14.35
N PHE A 374 -21.58 32.45 13.68
CA PHE A 374 -21.01 33.72 14.14
C PHE A 374 -21.40 34.91 13.25
N VAL A 375 -22.00 34.69 12.08
CA VAL A 375 -22.48 35.76 11.18
C VAL A 375 -23.52 36.67 11.83
N ASP A 376 -24.38 36.15 12.71
CA ASP A 376 -25.44 36.91 13.38
C ASP A 376 -24.95 37.70 14.61
N THR A 377 -23.66 37.60 14.97
CA THR A 377 -23.10 38.42 16.06
C THR A 377 -22.81 39.84 15.60
N LYS A 378 -22.85 40.81 16.53
CA LYS A 378 -22.60 42.25 16.24
C LYS A 378 -21.21 42.54 15.64
N THR A 379 -20.24 41.63 15.78
CA THR A 379 -18.85 41.82 15.33
C THR A 379 -18.27 40.53 14.72
N PRO A 380 -18.75 40.08 13.54
CA PRO A 380 -18.33 38.82 12.93
C PRO A 380 -16.82 38.81 12.58
N ASN A 381 -16.27 39.98 12.26
CA ASN A 381 -14.85 40.16 11.98
C ASN A 381 -13.96 39.95 13.22
N LEU A 382 -14.46 40.23 14.43
CA LEU A 382 -13.69 40.05 15.66
C LEU A 382 -13.52 38.55 15.95
N TRP A 383 -14.59 37.77 15.81
CA TRP A 383 -14.54 36.31 15.98
C TRP A 383 -13.61 35.62 14.99
N GLU A 384 -13.53 36.12 13.75
CA GLU A 384 -12.56 35.63 12.76
C GLU A 384 -11.11 35.78 13.27
N TYR A 385 -10.74 36.96 13.79
CA TYR A 385 -9.40 37.20 14.35
C TYR A 385 -9.12 36.38 15.61
N VAL A 386 -10.11 36.28 16.51
CA VAL A 386 -10.00 35.48 17.74
C VAL A 386 -9.75 34.01 17.39
N LEU A 387 -10.50 33.44 16.44
CA LEU A 387 -10.34 32.04 16.06
C LEU A 387 -9.02 31.78 15.33
N ARG A 388 -8.57 32.67 14.44
CA ARG A 388 -7.24 32.58 13.82
C ARG A 388 -6.12 32.64 14.86
N THR A 389 -6.22 33.54 15.83
CA THR A 389 -5.27 33.65 16.94
C THR A 389 -5.26 32.37 17.77
N LEU A 390 -6.45 31.86 18.12
CA LEU A 390 -6.59 30.62 18.89
C LEU A 390 -5.95 29.44 18.15
N LEU A 391 -6.24 29.27 16.85
CA LEU A 391 -5.66 28.20 16.05
C LEU A 391 -4.12 28.32 15.97
N ALA A 392 -3.59 29.52 15.75
CA ALA A 392 -2.15 29.76 15.75
C ALA A 392 -1.52 29.40 17.10
N CYS A 393 -2.14 29.78 18.21
CA CYS A 393 -1.69 29.41 19.56
C CYS A 393 -1.75 27.89 19.82
N VAL A 394 -2.78 27.19 19.34
CA VAL A 394 -2.89 25.73 19.47
C VAL A 394 -1.79 25.03 18.66
N MET A 395 -1.56 25.46 17.41
CA MET A 395 -0.48 24.90 16.59
C MET A 395 0.89 25.16 17.21
N PHE A 396 1.10 26.36 17.75
CA PHE A 396 2.31 26.72 18.48
C PHE A 396 2.52 25.86 19.74
N GLY A 397 1.46 25.64 20.51
CA GLY A 397 1.49 24.77 21.69
C GLY A 397 1.90 23.34 21.34
N LEU A 398 1.34 22.78 20.26
CA LEU A 398 1.72 21.45 19.75
C LEU A 398 3.19 21.41 19.30
N ALA A 399 3.68 22.44 18.61
CA ALA A 399 5.07 22.55 18.17
C ALA A 399 6.07 22.61 19.34
N ILE A 400 5.74 23.31 20.43
CA ILE A 400 6.59 23.36 21.64
C ILE A 400 6.61 22.02 22.39
N LEU A 401 5.48 21.32 22.45
CA LEU A 401 5.37 20.05 23.17
C LEU A 401 6.26 18.97 22.55
N ILE A 402 6.38 18.96 21.22
CA ILE A 402 7.14 17.95 20.47
C ILE A 402 8.08 18.68 19.49
N PRO A 403 9.24 19.19 19.93
CA PRO A 403 10.15 19.97 19.07
C PRO A 403 10.99 19.10 18.11
N TYR A 404 10.43 17.99 17.62
CA TYR A 404 11.07 17.04 16.71
C TYR A 404 10.44 17.16 15.32
N ILE A 405 11.12 17.88 14.43
CA ILE A 405 10.64 18.18 13.08
C ILE A 405 10.46 16.92 12.23
N ASP A 406 11.38 15.96 12.37
CA ASP A 406 11.41 14.68 11.68
C ASP A 406 10.20 13.82 12.03
N LEU A 407 9.83 13.77 13.31
CA LEU A 407 8.65 13.04 13.79
C LEU A 407 7.36 13.62 13.21
N PHE A 408 7.22 14.95 13.20
CA PHE A 408 6.05 15.61 12.60
C PHE A 408 5.97 15.34 11.10
N ILE A 409 7.07 15.50 10.37
CA ILE A 409 7.15 15.22 8.93
C ILE A 409 6.75 13.78 8.64
N SER A 410 7.34 12.81 9.36
CA SER A 410 7.02 11.40 9.15
C SER A 410 5.59 11.05 9.54
N LEU A 411 5.05 11.61 10.63
CA LEU A 411 3.70 11.30 11.11
C LEU A 411 2.63 11.82 10.15
N VAL A 412 2.73 13.09 9.76
CA VAL A 412 1.80 13.73 8.82
C VAL A 412 1.90 13.07 7.46
N GLY A 413 3.12 12.81 7.02
CA GLY A 413 3.42 12.11 5.77
C GLY A 413 2.96 10.66 5.72
N ALA A 414 2.97 9.93 6.84
CA ALA A 414 2.51 8.53 6.89
C ALA A 414 0.99 8.40 7.05
N LEU A 415 0.32 9.38 7.67
CA LEU A 415 -1.12 9.32 7.94
C LEU A 415 -1.95 9.97 6.82
N CYS A 416 -1.66 11.22 6.49
CA CYS A 416 -2.54 12.03 5.65
C CYS A 416 -2.30 11.80 4.17
N ILE A 417 -1.04 11.70 3.75
CA ILE A 417 -0.69 11.67 2.32
C ILE A 417 -0.93 10.29 1.69
N PRO A 418 -0.79 9.15 2.37
CA PRO A 418 -1.27 7.87 1.83
C PRO A 418 -2.80 7.84 1.70
N ALA A 419 -3.53 8.45 2.64
CA ALA A 419 -4.99 8.53 2.57
C ALA A 419 -5.45 9.41 1.39
N LEU A 420 -4.98 10.67 1.33
CA LEU A 420 -5.35 11.63 0.29
C LEU A 420 -4.66 11.37 -1.06
N GLY A 421 -3.38 11.04 -1.02
CA GLY A 421 -2.51 10.88 -2.18
C GLY A 421 -2.69 9.58 -2.93
N LEU A 422 -2.97 8.47 -2.22
CA LEU A 422 -2.98 7.13 -2.81
C LEU A 422 -4.36 6.46 -2.69
N ALA A 423 -4.88 6.33 -1.48
CA ALA A 423 -6.07 5.54 -1.20
C ALA A 423 -7.34 6.18 -1.78
N PHE A 424 -7.57 7.47 -1.54
CA PHE A 424 -8.77 8.16 -1.99
C PHE A 424 -8.90 8.22 -3.52
N PRO A 425 -7.86 8.62 -4.30
CA PRO A 425 -7.91 8.52 -5.75
C PRO A 425 -8.24 7.12 -6.25
N ALA A 426 -7.66 6.08 -5.62
CA ALA A 426 -7.93 4.69 -5.98
C ALA A 426 -9.37 4.28 -5.69
N ILE A 427 -9.90 4.69 -4.53
CA ILE A 427 -11.29 4.45 -4.15
C ILE A 427 -12.22 5.21 -5.10
N PHE A 428 -11.93 6.45 -5.47
CA PHE A 428 -12.79 7.26 -6.32
C PHE A 428 -12.88 6.68 -7.75
N ASP A 429 -11.73 6.36 -8.36
CA ASP A 429 -11.70 5.72 -9.68
C ASP A 429 -12.39 4.35 -9.64
N SER A 430 -12.19 3.59 -8.56
CA SER A 430 -12.88 2.32 -8.33
C SER A 430 -14.39 2.48 -8.16
N CYS A 431 -14.88 3.53 -7.50
CA CYS A 431 -16.31 3.79 -7.38
C CYS A 431 -16.94 4.05 -8.75
N ILE A 432 -16.30 4.89 -9.56
CA ILE A 432 -16.79 5.27 -10.90
C ILE A 432 -16.75 4.09 -11.87
N ARG A 433 -15.78 3.18 -11.71
CA ARG A 433 -15.58 1.99 -12.53
C ARG A 433 -16.10 0.71 -11.87
N TRP A 434 -16.83 0.78 -10.75
CA TRP A 434 -17.32 -0.39 -10.01
C TRP A 434 -18.08 -1.38 -10.90
N TYR A 435 -18.76 -0.85 -11.90
CA TYR A 435 -19.49 -1.63 -12.87
C TYR A 435 -18.59 -2.44 -13.84
N TYR A 436 -17.36 -1.98 -14.09
CA TYR A 436 -16.34 -2.64 -14.92
C TYR A 436 -15.30 -3.40 -14.08
N LEU A 437 -15.42 -3.37 -12.75
CA LEU A 437 -14.42 -3.89 -11.80
C LEU A 437 -14.36 -5.41 -11.70
N GLU A 438 -15.25 -6.15 -12.39
CA GLU A 438 -15.16 -7.61 -12.53
C GLU A 438 -13.79 -8.05 -13.07
N GLY A 439 -13.13 -7.22 -13.91
CA GLY A 439 -11.80 -7.51 -14.42
C GLY A 439 -10.68 -7.35 -13.39
N TRP A 440 -10.70 -6.28 -12.59
CA TRP A 440 -9.63 -5.95 -11.63
C TRP A 440 -9.70 -6.77 -10.35
N GLN A 441 -10.91 -7.05 -9.83
CA GLN A 441 -11.07 -7.96 -8.69
C GLN A 441 -10.58 -9.37 -9.03
N LYS A 442 -10.96 -9.89 -10.20
CA LYS A 442 -10.43 -11.15 -10.71
C LYS A 442 -8.91 -11.10 -10.86
N THR A 443 -8.36 -10.01 -11.39
CA THR A 443 -6.90 -9.87 -11.59
C THR A 443 -6.14 -9.85 -10.26
N ILE A 444 -6.61 -9.09 -9.26
CA ILE A 444 -5.99 -9.02 -7.94
C ILE A 444 -6.06 -10.38 -7.25
N SER A 445 -7.25 -10.99 -7.17
CA SER A 445 -7.42 -12.31 -6.56
C SER A 445 -6.58 -13.37 -7.26
N ASN A 446 -6.57 -13.41 -8.60
CA ASN A 446 -5.75 -14.34 -9.36
C ASN A 446 -4.24 -14.10 -9.15
N THR A 447 -3.80 -12.85 -9.01
CA THR A 447 -2.39 -12.52 -8.78
C THR A 447 -1.92 -13.00 -7.41
N PHE A 448 -2.68 -12.71 -6.35
CA PHE A 448 -2.33 -13.19 -5.01
C PHE A 448 -2.48 -14.71 -4.90
N LEU A 449 -3.41 -15.34 -5.63
CA LEU A 449 -3.63 -16.79 -5.59
C LEU A 449 -2.48 -17.48 -6.32
N LEU A 450 -2.04 -16.92 -7.44
CA LEU A 450 -0.84 -17.35 -8.13
C LEU A 450 0.39 -17.21 -7.23
N LEU A 451 0.60 -16.05 -6.60
CA LEU A 451 1.75 -15.83 -5.71
C LEU A 451 1.75 -16.82 -4.53
N TYR A 452 0.59 -17.07 -3.94
CA TYR A 452 0.41 -18.08 -2.91
C TYR A 452 0.79 -19.48 -3.38
N GLN A 453 0.27 -19.91 -4.54
CA GLN A 453 0.55 -21.24 -5.08
C GLN A 453 2.03 -21.42 -5.46
N LEU A 454 2.65 -20.40 -6.04
CA LEU A 454 4.09 -20.38 -6.27
C LEU A 454 4.86 -20.47 -4.95
N GLY A 455 4.39 -19.76 -3.91
CA GLY A 455 4.97 -19.80 -2.58
C GLY A 455 4.92 -21.20 -1.94
N ILE A 456 3.77 -21.89 -2.02
CA ILE A 456 3.64 -23.29 -1.56
C ILE A 456 4.61 -24.21 -2.31
N CYS A 457 4.74 -24.05 -3.62
CA CYS A 457 5.65 -24.87 -4.43
C CYS A 457 7.13 -24.68 -4.01
N CYS A 458 7.51 -23.47 -3.62
CA CYS A 458 8.84 -23.21 -3.05
C CYS A 458 9.03 -23.96 -1.72
N VAL A 459 8.07 -23.84 -0.79
CA VAL A 459 8.10 -24.55 0.51
C VAL A 459 8.20 -26.06 0.32
N TYR A 460 7.43 -26.63 -0.61
CA TYR A 460 7.47 -28.06 -0.91
C TYR A 460 8.81 -28.49 -1.50
N THR A 461 9.43 -27.68 -2.35
CA THR A 461 10.75 -27.97 -2.91
C THR A 461 11.81 -28.03 -1.80
N VAL A 462 11.83 -27.03 -0.90
CA VAL A 462 12.75 -27.02 0.26
C VAL A 462 12.47 -28.20 1.18
N PHE A 463 11.21 -28.47 1.53
CA PHE A 463 10.82 -29.57 2.41
C PHE A 463 11.27 -30.93 1.89
N VAL A 464 11.04 -31.20 0.60
CA VAL A 464 11.43 -32.47 -0.04
C VAL A 464 12.95 -32.63 0.01
N ALA A 465 13.70 -31.57 -0.31
CA ALA A 465 15.16 -31.61 -0.25
C ALA A 465 15.70 -31.79 1.17
N GLU A 466 15.18 -31.08 2.16
CA GLU A 466 15.59 -31.21 3.58
C GLU A 466 15.37 -32.64 4.11
N ASN A 467 14.21 -33.25 3.83
CA ASN A 467 13.90 -34.59 4.33
C ASN A 467 14.74 -35.67 3.62
N ILE A 468 15.05 -35.51 2.32
CA ILE A 468 15.94 -36.42 1.60
C ILE A 468 17.39 -36.26 2.09
N LYS A 469 17.87 -35.02 2.22
CA LYS A 469 19.20 -34.69 2.74
C LYS A 469 19.44 -35.31 4.10
N ASN A 470 18.50 -35.13 5.02
CA ASN A 470 18.63 -35.61 6.38
C ASN A 470 18.79 -37.15 6.47
N VAL A 471 18.24 -37.90 5.50
CA VAL A 471 18.46 -39.35 5.40
C VAL A 471 19.79 -39.67 4.70
N LEU A 472 20.14 -38.96 3.62
CA LEU A 472 21.40 -39.18 2.89
C LEU A 472 22.65 -38.89 3.74
N ASP A 473 22.60 -37.85 4.57
CA ASP A 473 23.69 -37.46 5.47
C ASP A 473 24.07 -38.56 6.48
N GLN A 474 23.19 -39.55 6.72
CA GLN A 474 23.52 -40.71 7.57
C GLN A 474 24.42 -41.73 6.89
N TYR A 475 24.43 -41.75 5.55
CA TYR A 475 25.12 -42.76 4.75
C TYR A 475 26.31 -42.19 3.96
N MET A 476 26.38 -40.86 3.81
CA MET A 476 27.45 -40.17 3.10
C MET A 476 28.50 -39.63 4.09
N THR A 477 29.77 -39.79 3.75
CA THR A 477 30.91 -39.31 4.56
C THR A 477 31.10 -37.80 4.43
N ASP A 478 30.78 -37.24 3.25
CA ASP A 478 30.78 -35.80 2.99
C ASP A 478 29.33 -35.33 2.76
N PRO A 479 28.75 -34.49 3.64
CA PRO A 479 27.38 -34.02 3.50
C PRO A 479 27.25 -33.09 2.29
N LEU A 480 26.32 -33.41 1.39
CA LEU A 480 26.04 -32.58 0.22
C LEU A 480 25.32 -31.29 0.62
N ASP A 481 25.61 -30.19 -0.05
CA ASP A 481 24.83 -28.96 0.08
C ASP A 481 23.36 -29.22 -0.31
N GLU A 482 22.43 -28.71 0.49
CA GLU A 482 20.98 -28.80 0.27
C GLU A 482 20.57 -28.31 -1.13
N ARG A 483 21.31 -27.34 -1.68
CA ARG A 483 21.10 -26.79 -3.03
C ARG A 483 21.33 -27.81 -4.12
N ILE A 484 22.28 -28.73 -3.93
CA ILE A 484 22.58 -29.81 -4.89
C ILE A 484 21.43 -30.82 -4.90
N ILE A 485 20.90 -31.16 -3.72
CA ILE A 485 19.76 -32.08 -3.60
C ILE A 485 18.51 -31.46 -4.23
N MET A 486 18.27 -30.16 -4.03
CA MET A 486 17.21 -29.44 -4.74
C MET A 486 17.40 -29.52 -6.26
N LEU A 487 18.63 -29.38 -6.77
CA LEU A 487 18.90 -29.45 -8.21
C LEU A 487 18.62 -30.86 -8.77
N ILE A 488 18.93 -31.91 -8.01
CA ILE A 488 18.63 -33.30 -8.39
C ILE A 488 17.11 -33.53 -8.45
N THR A 489 16.34 -32.98 -7.51
CA THR A 489 14.87 -33.15 -7.47
C THR A 489 14.13 -32.29 -8.50
N LEU A 490 14.76 -31.24 -9.05
CA LEU A 490 14.19 -30.36 -10.06
C LEU A 490 13.71 -31.12 -11.32
N LEU A 491 14.54 -32.02 -11.86
CA LEU A 491 14.19 -32.74 -13.09
C LEU A 491 12.96 -33.65 -12.89
N PRO A 492 12.89 -34.49 -11.83
CA PRO A 492 11.67 -35.19 -11.45
C PRO A 492 10.46 -34.27 -11.24
N LEU A 493 10.63 -33.11 -10.59
CA LEU A 493 9.56 -32.13 -10.39
C LEU A 493 9.02 -31.59 -11.72
N ILE A 494 9.87 -31.32 -12.71
CA ILE A 494 9.41 -30.88 -14.04
C ILE A 494 8.53 -31.96 -14.68
N PHE A 495 8.95 -33.22 -14.64
CA PHE A 495 8.20 -34.32 -15.26
C PHE A 495 6.83 -34.56 -14.63
N ILE A 496 6.71 -34.54 -13.29
CA ILE A 496 5.41 -34.74 -12.65
C ILE A 496 4.42 -33.61 -12.96
N ASN A 497 4.92 -32.38 -13.16
CA ASN A 497 4.11 -31.22 -13.53
C ASN A 497 3.64 -31.21 -15.00
N TYR A 498 4.10 -32.16 -15.82
CA TYR A 498 3.60 -32.34 -17.19
C TYR A 498 2.25 -33.08 -17.26
N ILE A 499 1.77 -33.62 -16.13
CA ILE A 499 0.44 -34.21 -16.03
C ILE A 499 -0.60 -33.09 -16.13
N LYS A 500 -1.38 -33.10 -17.22
CA LYS A 500 -2.35 -32.03 -17.52
C LYS A 500 -3.73 -32.24 -16.94
N ASN A 501 -4.10 -33.46 -16.58
CA ASN A 501 -5.47 -33.79 -16.21
C ASN A 501 -5.52 -34.23 -14.75
N LEU A 502 -6.25 -33.46 -13.94
CA LEU A 502 -6.44 -33.67 -12.52
C LEU A 502 -6.93 -35.08 -12.18
N LYS A 503 -7.70 -35.72 -13.08
CA LYS A 503 -8.19 -37.10 -12.90
C LYS A 503 -7.06 -38.12 -12.85
N PHE A 504 -5.97 -37.92 -13.59
CA PHE A 504 -4.80 -38.79 -13.50
C PHE A 504 -3.98 -38.52 -12.24
N LEU A 505 -4.05 -37.30 -11.69
CA LEU A 505 -3.35 -36.93 -10.47
C LEU A 505 -4.09 -37.44 -9.21
N ALA A 506 -5.43 -37.54 -9.26
CA ALA A 506 -6.27 -37.97 -8.15
C ALA A 506 -5.80 -39.27 -7.44
N PRO A 507 -5.59 -40.42 -8.12
CA PRO A 507 -5.14 -41.65 -7.45
C PRO A 507 -3.75 -41.51 -6.82
N ILE A 508 -2.84 -40.76 -7.47
CA ILE A 508 -1.50 -40.48 -6.94
C ILE A 508 -1.60 -39.65 -5.66
N THR A 509 -2.47 -38.62 -5.64
CA THR A 509 -2.70 -37.81 -4.43
C THR A 509 -3.41 -38.59 -3.32
N THR A 510 -4.27 -39.56 -3.66
CA THR A 510 -4.85 -40.46 -2.64
C THR A 510 -3.79 -41.31 -1.98
N LEU A 511 -2.86 -41.89 -2.77
CA LEU A 511 -1.71 -42.61 -2.22
C LEU A 511 -0.84 -41.71 -1.34
N ALA A 512 -0.57 -40.48 -1.80
CA ALA A 512 0.17 -39.48 -1.03
C ALA A 512 -0.46 -39.20 0.34
N ASN A 513 -1.79 -39.05 0.39
CA ASN A 513 -2.51 -38.84 1.65
C ASN A 513 -2.36 -40.04 2.60
N VAL A 514 -2.42 -41.27 2.09
CA VAL A 514 -2.17 -42.48 2.91
C VAL A 514 -0.75 -42.46 3.48
N LEU A 515 0.26 -42.15 2.66
CA LEU A 515 1.65 -42.03 3.11
C LEU A 515 1.79 -40.95 4.19
N THR A 516 1.11 -39.81 4.04
CA THR A 516 1.08 -38.73 5.03
C THR A 516 0.48 -39.19 6.36
N PHE A 517 -0.66 -39.91 6.35
CA PHE A 517 -1.27 -40.43 7.58
C PHE A 517 -0.38 -41.45 8.29
N VAL A 518 0.24 -42.37 7.55
CA VAL A 518 1.20 -43.33 8.13
C VAL A 518 2.40 -42.61 8.72
N SER A 519 2.91 -41.58 8.04
CA SER A 519 4.02 -40.77 8.53
C SER A 519 3.66 -40.02 9.82
N PHE A 520 2.47 -39.44 9.92
CA PHE A 520 2.00 -38.83 11.17
C PHE A 520 1.90 -39.85 12.31
N ALA A 521 1.44 -41.08 12.04
CA ALA A 521 1.41 -42.13 13.06
C ALA A 521 2.82 -42.46 13.59
N ILE A 522 3.83 -42.52 12.71
CA ILE A 522 5.24 -42.72 13.09
C ILE A 522 5.76 -41.53 13.89
N ILE A 523 5.46 -40.29 13.47
CA ILE A 523 5.83 -39.07 14.19
C ILE A 523 5.26 -39.10 15.62
N PHE A 524 3.97 -39.41 15.78
CA PHE A 524 3.34 -39.51 17.10
C PHE A 524 3.97 -40.60 17.96
N TYR A 525 4.35 -41.74 17.37
CA TYR A 525 5.10 -42.77 18.07
C TYR A 525 6.41 -42.24 18.66
N PHE A 526 7.20 -41.49 17.88
CA PHE A 526 8.43 -40.86 18.39
C PHE A 526 8.18 -39.77 19.42
N ILE A 527 7.14 -38.94 19.24
CA ILE A 527 6.76 -37.88 20.18
C ILE A 527 6.38 -38.46 21.54
N PHE A 528 5.55 -39.51 21.57
CA PHE A 528 5.07 -40.09 22.83
C PHE A 528 6.08 -41.01 23.52
N ASN A 529 7.02 -41.59 22.78
CA ASN A 529 8.15 -42.32 23.38
C ASN A 529 9.14 -41.38 24.05
N LYS A 530 9.22 -40.12 23.61
CA LYS A 530 9.96 -39.07 24.31
C LYS A 530 9.12 -38.61 25.51
N LYS A 531 9.71 -38.52 26.71
CA LYS A 531 8.99 -38.08 27.92
C LYS A 531 8.41 -36.68 27.70
N VAL A 532 7.09 -36.61 27.48
CA VAL A 532 6.34 -35.35 27.37
C VAL A 532 6.32 -34.70 28.75
N SER A 533 7.00 -33.56 28.91
CA SER A 533 7.08 -32.83 30.17
C SER A 533 6.78 -31.34 29.97
N PHE A 534 6.12 -30.75 30.97
CA PHE A 534 5.91 -29.31 31.07
C PHE A 534 7.10 -28.58 31.71
N GLU A 535 8.06 -29.31 32.30
CA GLU A 535 9.25 -28.73 32.90
C GLU A 535 10.17 -28.12 31.83
N ASN A 536 10.69 -26.92 32.09
CA ASN A 536 11.52 -26.16 31.14
C ASN A 536 10.85 -25.91 29.79
N ARG A 537 9.54 -25.62 29.81
CA ARG A 537 8.75 -25.19 28.65
C ARG A 537 8.17 -23.82 28.93
N ASP A 538 8.35 -22.88 28.00
CA ASP A 538 7.74 -21.56 28.11
C ASP A 538 6.25 -21.67 27.79
N PRO A 539 5.35 -21.30 28.71
CA PRO A 539 3.90 -21.37 28.47
C PRO A 539 3.40 -20.26 27.55
N ILE A 540 4.15 -19.16 27.43
CA ILE A 540 3.88 -18.01 26.57
C ILE A 540 5.17 -17.66 25.84
N GLY A 541 5.12 -17.61 24.51
CA GLY A 541 6.26 -17.22 23.66
C GLY A 541 6.52 -15.72 23.69
N ASP A 542 7.64 -15.29 23.09
CA ASP A 542 7.95 -13.87 22.92
C ASP A 542 6.89 -13.19 22.05
N TYR A 543 6.43 -12.00 22.46
CA TYR A 543 5.45 -11.22 21.71
C TYR A 543 5.95 -10.84 20.30
N ARG A 544 7.28 -10.78 20.10
CA ARG A 544 7.91 -10.52 18.80
C ARG A 544 7.73 -11.66 17.80
N ASP A 545 7.51 -12.88 18.29
CA ASP A 545 7.35 -14.09 17.47
C ASP A 545 5.89 -14.39 17.14
N PHE A 546 4.93 -13.73 17.79
CA PHE A 546 3.51 -13.90 17.48
C PHE A 546 3.14 -13.61 16.03
N PRO A 547 3.70 -12.61 15.35
CA PRO A 547 3.46 -12.40 13.92
C PRO A 547 3.97 -13.57 13.06
N LEU A 548 5.11 -14.17 13.43
CA LEU A 548 5.65 -15.34 12.74
C LEU A 548 4.72 -16.56 12.92
N TYR A 549 4.28 -16.80 14.17
CA TYR A 549 3.28 -17.82 14.50
C TYR A 549 1.99 -17.61 13.71
N PHE A 550 1.49 -16.37 13.66
CA PHE A 550 0.29 -16.02 12.92
C PHE A 550 0.41 -16.37 11.43
N GLY A 551 1.51 -15.99 10.77
CA GLY A 551 1.77 -16.35 9.37
C GLY A 551 1.82 -17.86 9.15
N THR A 552 2.49 -18.60 10.04
CA THR A 552 2.59 -20.07 9.97
C THR A 552 1.23 -20.76 10.14
N VAL A 553 0.40 -20.30 11.07
CA VAL A 553 -0.94 -20.84 11.29
C VAL A 553 -1.85 -20.57 10.09
N LEU A 554 -1.81 -19.35 9.55
CA LEU A 554 -2.55 -19.03 8.32
C LEU A 554 -2.11 -19.91 7.16
N PHE A 555 -0.80 -20.10 6.98
CA PHE A 555 -0.27 -20.98 5.93
C PHE A 555 -0.76 -22.42 6.09
N ALA A 556 -0.75 -22.95 7.31
CA ALA A 556 -1.16 -24.33 7.58
C ALA A 556 -2.65 -24.59 7.32
N LEU A 557 -3.52 -23.62 7.64
CA LEU A 557 -4.98 -23.79 7.63
C LEU A 557 -5.67 -23.47 6.28
N GLU A 558 -4.92 -23.04 5.28
CA GLU A 558 -5.50 -22.44 4.08
C GLU A 558 -5.70 -23.45 2.92
N ALA A 559 -6.85 -23.37 2.26
CA ALA A 559 -7.23 -24.24 1.13
C ALA A 559 -8.11 -23.56 0.06
N ILE A 560 -8.32 -22.24 0.11
CA ILE A 560 -9.31 -21.50 -0.69
C ILE A 560 -9.21 -21.76 -2.20
N GLY A 561 -7.98 -21.90 -2.72
CA GLY A 561 -7.77 -22.17 -4.15
C GLY A 561 -8.43 -23.45 -4.65
N MET A 562 -8.71 -24.41 -3.77
CA MET A 562 -9.31 -25.70 -4.09
C MET A 562 -10.78 -25.83 -3.66
N ILE A 563 -11.28 -24.95 -2.79
CA ILE A 563 -12.63 -25.05 -2.20
C ILE A 563 -13.73 -25.03 -3.28
N MET A 564 -13.68 -24.06 -4.20
CA MET A 564 -14.71 -23.91 -5.24
C MET A 564 -14.65 -25.00 -6.32
N PRO A 565 -13.48 -25.35 -6.88
CA PRO A 565 -13.37 -26.50 -7.78
C PRO A 565 -13.85 -27.80 -7.14
N LEU A 566 -13.47 -28.06 -5.89
CA LEU A 566 -13.87 -29.28 -5.17
C LEU A 566 -15.39 -29.34 -4.95
N LYS A 567 -16.00 -28.24 -4.53
CA LYS A 567 -17.47 -28.15 -4.37
C LYS A 567 -18.20 -28.41 -5.69
N ASN A 568 -17.69 -27.90 -6.80
CA ASN A 568 -18.31 -28.06 -8.13
C ASN A 568 -18.21 -29.50 -8.65
N GLU A 569 -17.21 -30.27 -8.23
CA GLU A 569 -17.02 -31.69 -8.59
C GLU A 569 -17.79 -32.66 -7.66
N MET A 570 -18.39 -32.17 -6.57
CA MET A 570 -19.17 -33.03 -5.68
C MET A 570 -20.49 -33.48 -6.33
N ARG A 571 -20.86 -34.75 -6.13
CA ARG A 571 -22.18 -35.26 -6.51
C ARG A 571 -23.33 -34.46 -5.88
N ASN A 572 -23.15 -34.02 -4.63
CA ASN A 572 -24.12 -33.23 -3.86
C ASN A 572 -23.47 -31.93 -3.33
N PRO A 573 -23.33 -30.86 -4.14
CA PRO A 573 -22.63 -29.63 -3.73
C PRO A 573 -23.28 -28.87 -2.57
N GLN A 574 -24.58 -29.10 -2.34
CA GLN A 574 -25.38 -28.43 -1.31
C GLN A 574 -24.95 -28.83 0.11
N SER A 575 -24.44 -30.06 0.29
CA SER A 575 -23.98 -30.54 1.59
C SER A 575 -22.57 -30.07 1.95
N PHE A 576 -21.86 -29.39 1.05
CA PHE A 576 -20.48 -28.96 1.27
C PHE A 576 -20.34 -28.01 2.46
N GLY A 577 -21.22 -27.00 2.54
CA GLY A 577 -21.20 -25.94 3.55
C GLY A 577 -22.22 -26.10 4.69
N SER A 578 -22.88 -27.25 4.80
CA SER A 578 -23.80 -27.53 5.92
C SER A 578 -23.03 -27.59 7.25
N TRP A 579 -23.74 -27.53 8.39
CA TRP A 579 -23.09 -27.51 9.71
C TRP A 579 -22.20 -28.74 9.97
N CYS A 580 -22.69 -29.94 9.62
CA CYS A 580 -21.90 -31.18 9.51
C CYS A 580 -21.54 -31.49 8.04
N GLY A 581 -21.30 -30.45 7.24
CA GLY A 581 -20.91 -30.57 5.85
C GLY A 581 -19.45 -30.98 5.70
N VAL A 582 -19.08 -31.37 4.48
CA VAL A 582 -17.73 -31.87 4.16
C VAL A 582 -16.65 -30.86 4.55
N LEU A 583 -16.90 -29.56 4.33
CA LEU A 583 -15.93 -28.50 4.68
C LEU A 583 -15.68 -28.43 6.19
N ASN A 584 -16.73 -28.41 7.02
CA ASN A 584 -16.60 -28.24 8.47
C ASN A 584 -16.00 -29.49 9.14
N ILE A 585 -16.41 -30.69 8.71
CA ILE A 585 -15.85 -31.94 9.22
C ILE A 585 -14.37 -32.04 8.85
N GLY A 586 -14.03 -31.74 7.59
CA GLY A 586 -12.64 -31.73 7.12
C GLY A 586 -11.78 -30.73 7.89
N MET A 587 -12.26 -29.49 8.04
CA MET A 587 -11.53 -28.45 8.75
C MET A 587 -11.36 -28.77 10.23
N PHE A 588 -12.37 -29.33 10.90
CA PHE A 588 -12.26 -29.78 12.29
C PHE A 588 -11.17 -30.85 12.46
N ALA A 589 -11.15 -31.85 11.57
CA ALA A 589 -10.13 -32.90 11.61
C ALA A 589 -8.70 -32.34 11.39
N VAL A 590 -8.54 -31.40 10.46
CA VAL A 590 -7.25 -30.73 10.19
C VAL A 590 -6.80 -29.89 11.37
N VAL A 591 -7.67 -29.03 11.92
CA VAL A 591 -7.36 -28.20 13.10
C VAL A 591 -6.98 -29.08 14.28
N LEU A 592 -7.71 -30.16 14.53
CA LEU A 592 -7.40 -31.11 15.60
C LEU A 592 -6.01 -31.72 15.42
N LEU A 593 -5.67 -32.18 14.20
CA LEU A 593 -4.37 -32.76 13.90
C LEU A 593 -3.23 -31.74 14.13
N TYR A 594 -3.41 -30.49 13.70
CA TYR A 594 -2.41 -29.43 13.91
C TYR A 594 -2.24 -29.05 15.37
N VAL A 595 -3.34 -28.93 16.13
CA VAL A 595 -3.27 -28.66 17.57
C VAL A 595 -2.54 -29.78 18.28
N LEU A 596 -2.87 -31.05 18.00
CA LEU A 596 -2.20 -32.20 18.62
C LEU A 596 -0.71 -32.25 18.26
N THR A 597 -0.38 -32.06 16.98
CA THR A 597 1.01 -32.11 16.48
C THR A 597 1.84 -30.95 17.06
N GLY A 598 1.30 -29.73 17.05
CA GLY A 598 1.98 -28.55 17.59
C GLY A 598 2.15 -28.62 19.10
N PHE A 599 1.10 -29.00 19.83
CA PHE A 599 1.13 -29.10 21.29
C PHE A 599 2.08 -30.19 21.77
N PHE A 600 1.89 -31.44 21.33
CA PHE A 600 2.74 -32.54 21.79
C PHE A 600 4.16 -32.47 21.21
N GLY A 601 4.33 -31.95 19.99
CA GLY A 601 5.66 -31.70 19.42
C GLY A 601 6.47 -30.70 20.25
N TYR A 602 5.86 -29.58 20.66
CA TYR A 602 6.52 -28.59 21.52
C TYR A 602 6.84 -29.15 22.92
N LEU A 603 5.93 -29.92 23.53
CA LEU A 603 6.23 -30.52 24.83
C LEU A 603 7.38 -31.53 24.75
N ALA A 604 7.45 -32.34 23.69
CA ALA A 604 8.50 -33.34 23.51
C ALA A 604 9.87 -32.74 23.18
N TYR A 605 9.95 -31.69 22.35
CA TYR A 605 11.22 -31.16 21.83
C TYR A 605 11.58 -29.72 22.29
N GLY A 606 10.63 -28.98 22.88
CA GLY A 606 10.86 -27.62 23.37
C GLY A 606 11.28 -26.64 22.28
N LYS A 607 12.28 -25.80 22.58
CA LYS A 607 12.86 -24.82 21.63
C LYS A 607 13.69 -25.45 20.50
N HIS A 608 13.94 -26.77 20.57
CA HIS A 608 14.73 -27.48 19.55
C HIS A 608 13.89 -27.99 18.38
N VAL A 609 12.60 -27.67 18.32
CA VAL A 609 11.77 -27.97 17.15
C VAL A 609 12.30 -27.15 15.97
N GLY A 610 12.75 -27.84 14.92
CA GLY A 610 13.17 -27.22 13.66
C GLY A 610 11.99 -26.70 12.83
N GLY A 611 12.26 -26.22 11.62
CA GLY A 611 11.21 -25.71 10.71
C GLY A 611 10.13 -26.73 10.35
N SER A 612 10.39 -28.03 10.56
CA SER A 612 9.39 -29.10 10.53
C SER A 612 9.64 -30.15 11.63
N ILE A 613 8.56 -30.77 12.12
CA ILE A 613 8.65 -31.83 13.12
C ILE A 613 9.36 -33.08 12.57
N SER A 614 9.22 -33.36 11.27
CA SER A 614 9.90 -34.47 10.62
C SER A 614 11.41 -34.28 10.64
N TYR A 615 11.89 -33.06 10.38
CA TYR A 615 13.32 -32.72 10.48
C TYR A 615 13.87 -32.83 11.91
N THR A 616 13.02 -32.56 12.91
CA THR A 616 13.40 -32.57 14.33
C THR A 616 13.65 -33.99 14.88
N ILE A 617 12.99 -35.00 14.31
CA ILE A 617 13.18 -36.40 14.71
C ILE A 617 14.54 -36.88 14.22
N ASP A 618 15.31 -37.54 15.09
CA ASP A 618 16.64 -38.06 14.75
C ASP A 618 16.56 -39.13 13.63
N PRO A 619 17.32 -39.00 12.53
CA PRO A 619 17.37 -40.01 11.47
C PRO A 619 18.10 -41.33 11.82
N GLU A 620 18.70 -41.50 13.01
CA GLU A 620 19.39 -42.75 13.37
C GLU A 620 18.49 -44.00 13.26
N ASN A 621 17.20 -43.87 13.56
CA ASN A 621 16.26 -44.99 13.49
C ASN A 621 15.69 -45.14 12.07
N ILE A 622 15.71 -46.37 11.54
CA ILE A 622 15.14 -46.74 10.23
C ILE A 622 13.67 -46.27 10.11
N ALA A 623 12.86 -46.38 11.16
CA ALA A 623 11.48 -45.93 11.13
C ALA A 623 11.36 -44.40 10.90
N ALA A 624 12.28 -43.62 11.47
CA ALA A 624 12.34 -42.18 11.25
C ALA A 624 12.77 -41.84 9.81
N GLN A 625 13.73 -42.58 9.26
CA GLN A 625 14.17 -42.41 7.87
C GLN A 625 13.05 -42.73 6.88
N VAL A 626 12.36 -43.86 7.08
CA VAL A 626 11.20 -44.26 6.26
C VAL A 626 10.11 -43.19 6.33
N CYS A 627 9.82 -42.66 7.52
CA CYS A 627 8.86 -41.56 7.68
C CYS A 627 9.26 -40.30 6.88
N LYS A 628 10.52 -39.89 6.93
CA LYS A 628 11.03 -38.71 6.19
C LYS A 628 10.91 -38.90 4.69
N LEU A 629 11.29 -40.06 4.17
CA LEU A 629 11.17 -40.39 2.74
C LEU A 629 9.71 -40.49 2.29
N MET A 630 8.83 -41.07 3.11
CA MET A 630 7.39 -41.13 2.84
C MET A 630 6.76 -39.73 2.77
N LEU A 631 7.11 -38.83 3.69
CA LEU A 631 6.66 -37.44 3.66
C LEU A 631 7.21 -36.68 2.46
N ALA A 632 8.50 -36.85 2.14
CA ALA A 632 9.10 -36.26 0.96
C ALA A 632 8.38 -36.72 -0.32
N LEU A 633 8.11 -38.02 -0.46
CA LEU A 633 7.37 -38.57 -1.60
C LEU A 633 5.93 -38.04 -1.66
N ALA A 634 5.23 -38.00 -0.52
CA ALA A 634 3.87 -37.48 -0.45
C ALA A 634 3.81 -36.00 -0.88
N ILE A 635 4.68 -35.15 -0.33
CA ILE A 635 4.72 -33.72 -0.66
C ILE A 635 5.20 -33.49 -2.11
N PHE A 636 6.14 -34.29 -2.60
CA PHE A 636 6.56 -34.26 -4.01
C PHE A 636 5.39 -34.48 -4.96
N THR A 637 4.48 -35.41 -4.65
CA THR A 637 3.27 -35.61 -5.48
C THR A 637 2.23 -34.51 -5.31
N THR A 638 2.07 -33.96 -4.10
CA THR A 638 1.17 -32.82 -3.82
C THR A 638 1.63 -31.54 -4.51
N HIS A 639 2.94 -31.37 -4.75
CA HIS A 639 3.48 -30.25 -5.53
C HIS A 639 2.83 -30.14 -6.91
N ALA A 640 2.58 -31.26 -7.60
CA ALA A 640 1.92 -31.24 -8.90
C ALA A 640 0.47 -30.71 -8.82
N LEU A 641 -0.21 -30.94 -7.70
CA LEU A 641 -1.58 -30.46 -7.46
C LEU A 641 -1.59 -28.94 -7.22
N SER A 642 -0.67 -28.42 -6.41
CA SER A 642 -0.56 -26.97 -6.16
C SER A 642 -0.15 -26.21 -7.42
N MET A 643 0.81 -26.74 -8.17
CA MET A 643 1.27 -26.14 -9.43
C MET A 643 0.19 -26.19 -10.52
N TYR A 644 -0.70 -27.18 -10.53
CA TYR A 644 -1.83 -27.24 -11.46
C TYR A 644 -2.70 -25.98 -11.38
N VAL A 645 -2.99 -25.48 -10.17
CA VAL A 645 -3.77 -24.25 -9.97
C VAL A 645 -3.02 -23.03 -10.49
N ALA A 646 -1.70 -22.94 -10.23
CA ALA A 646 -0.86 -21.85 -10.75
C ALA A 646 -0.84 -21.84 -12.29
N ILE A 647 -0.69 -23.02 -12.90
CA ILE A 647 -0.72 -23.19 -14.36
C ILE A 647 -2.08 -22.80 -14.93
N ASP A 648 -3.19 -23.20 -14.30
CA ASP A 648 -4.53 -22.84 -14.79
C ASP A 648 -4.73 -21.31 -14.82
N ILE A 649 -4.30 -20.60 -13.77
CA ILE A 649 -4.38 -19.14 -13.69
C ILE A 649 -3.53 -18.48 -14.78
N VAL A 650 -2.29 -18.92 -14.96
CA VAL A 650 -1.34 -18.30 -15.90
C VAL A 650 -1.69 -18.65 -17.35
N TRP A 651 -1.89 -19.93 -17.63
CA TRP A 651 -2.14 -20.46 -18.96
C TRP A 651 -3.61 -20.32 -19.36
N THR A 652 -4.52 -21.06 -18.73
CA THR A 652 -5.92 -21.19 -19.16
C THR A 652 -6.67 -19.86 -19.07
N GLN A 653 -6.51 -19.12 -17.97
CA GLN A 653 -7.30 -17.91 -17.73
C GLN A 653 -6.74 -16.67 -18.44
N ASN A 654 -5.41 -16.58 -18.60
CA ASN A 654 -4.74 -15.36 -19.05
C ASN A 654 -4.05 -15.47 -20.42
N LEU A 655 -3.19 -16.47 -20.64
CA LEU A 655 -2.35 -16.57 -21.84
C LEU A 655 -3.02 -17.30 -23.00
N LEU A 656 -3.91 -18.25 -22.75
CA LEU A 656 -4.52 -19.10 -23.77
C LEU A 656 -5.14 -18.28 -24.91
N ARG A 657 -5.90 -17.24 -24.59
CA ARG A 657 -6.55 -16.35 -25.57
C ARG A 657 -5.57 -15.65 -26.52
N ARG A 658 -4.31 -15.45 -26.10
CA ARG A 658 -3.27 -14.82 -26.93
C ARG A 658 -2.60 -15.81 -27.87
N PHE A 659 -2.50 -17.08 -27.46
CA PHE A 659 -1.81 -18.12 -28.21
C PHE A 659 -2.76 -19.05 -28.98
N GLU A 660 -4.07 -18.92 -28.81
CA GLU A 660 -5.11 -19.77 -29.44
C GLU A 660 -4.98 -19.87 -30.97
N LYS A 661 -4.45 -18.82 -31.63
CA LYS A 661 -4.22 -18.79 -33.09
C LYS A 661 -2.88 -19.38 -33.54
N SER A 662 -2.02 -19.81 -32.62
CA SER A 662 -0.71 -20.39 -32.92
C SER A 662 -0.83 -21.89 -33.16
N ASN A 663 -0.07 -22.43 -34.12
CA ASN A 663 -0.01 -23.88 -34.34
C ASN A 663 0.74 -24.64 -33.23
N TYR A 664 1.37 -23.93 -32.28
CA TYR A 664 2.24 -24.50 -31.25
C TYR A 664 1.71 -24.32 -29.82
N VAL A 665 0.38 -24.18 -29.65
CA VAL A 665 -0.28 -23.98 -28.33
C VAL A 665 0.19 -25.01 -27.30
N ALA A 666 0.27 -26.30 -27.68
CA ALA A 666 0.70 -27.36 -26.78
C ALA A 666 2.16 -27.20 -26.30
N ILE A 667 3.05 -26.74 -27.18
CA ILE A 667 4.47 -26.51 -26.84
C ILE A 667 4.58 -25.34 -25.87
N TRP A 668 3.89 -24.23 -26.15
CA TRP A 668 3.84 -23.07 -25.27
C TRP A 668 3.31 -23.40 -23.88
N GLU A 669 2.33 -24.30 -23.77
CA GLU A 669 1.85 -24.78 -22.48
C GLU A 669 2.97 -25.49 -21.70
N TYR A 670 3.71 -26.42 -22.31
CA TYR A 670 4.82 -27.12 -21.64
C TYR A 670 5.98 -26.19 -21.27
N VAL A 671 6.26 -25.18 -22.11
CA VAL A 671 7.25 -24.14 -21.83
C VAL A 671 6.84 -23.35 -20.59
N ILE A 672 5.58 -22.90 -20.50
CA ILE A 672 5.08 -22.16 -19.33
C ILE A 672 5.10 -23.03 -18.07
N ARG A 673 4.69 -24.30 -18.15
CA ARG A 673 4.77 -25.24 -17.02
C ARG A 673 6.19 -25.40 -16.50
N THR A 674 7.15 -25.60 -17.41
CA THR A 674 8.57 -25.72 -17.07
C THR A 674 9.10 -24.43 -16.46
N ALA A 675 8.77 -23.27 -17.06
CA ALA A 675 9.19 -21.97 -16.58
C ALA A 675 8.68 -21.67 -15.16
N LEU A 676 7.43 -22.03 -14.83
CA LEU A 676 6.88 -21.84 -13.49
C LEU A 676 7.59 -22.71 -12.44
N VAL A 677 7.90 -23.98 -12.76
CA VAL A 677 8.65 -24.87 -11.86
C VAL A 677 10.08 -24.36 -11.64
N VAL A 678 10.76 -23.93 -12.71
CA VAL A 678 12.11 -23.35 -12.62
C VAL A 678 12.11 -22.04 -11.83
N LEU A 679 11.07 -21.21 -11.98
CA LEU A 679 10.90 -19.98 -11.20
C LEU A 679 10.76 -20.30 -9.70
N THR A 680 9.89 -21.25 -9.33
CA THR A 680 9.71 -21.62 -7.91
C THR A 680 10.95 -22.28 -7.33
N PHE A 681 11.68 -23.06 -8.15
CA PHE A 681 12.98 -23.60 -7.76
C PHE A 681 14.01 -22.50 -7.50
N GLY A 682 14.12 -21.51 -8.39
CA GLY A 682 15.04 -20.38 -8.21
C GLY A 682 14.75 -19.58 -6.93
N LEU A 683 13.47 -19.36 -6.62
CA LEU A 683 13.04 -18.71 -5.38
C LEU A 683 13.35 -19.57 -4.13
N ALA A 684 13.16 -20.88 -4.20
CA ALA A 684 13.50 -21.81 -3.12
C ALA A 684 15.02 -21.84 -2.84
N VAL A 685 15.86 -21.84 -3.88
CA VAL A 685 17.32 -21.79 -3.75
C VAL A 685 17.79 -20.43 -3.20
N ALA A 686 17.09 -19.34 -3.51
CA ALA A 686 17.42 -18.02 -2.99
C ALA A 686 17.23 -17.94 -1.46
N ILE A 687 16.18 -18.57 -0.93
CA ILE A 687 15.83 -18.54 0.50
C ILE A 687 15.51 -19.96 0.99
N PRO A 688 16.53 -20.77 1.34
CA PRO A 688 16.34 -22.16 1.77
C PRO A 688 15.95 -22.26 3.27
N TYR A 689 15.13 -21.33 3.77
CA TYR A 689 14.63 -21.35 5.15
C TYR A 689 13.12 -21.57 5.15
N ILE A 690 12.72 -22.83 5.37
CA ILE A 690 11.32 -23.26 5.24
C ILE A 690 10.36 -22.52 6.17
N ASP A 691 10.75 -22.26 7.42
CA ASP A 691 9.94 -21.61 8.46
C ASP A 691 9.62 -20.15 8.11
N LEU A 692 10.62 -19.42 7.63
CA LEU A 692 10.49 -18.02 7.21
C LEU A 692 9.65 -17.90 5.93
N PHE A 693 9.81 -18.84 5.00
CA PHE A 693 9.06 -18.85 3.75
C PHE A 693 7.57 -19.14 3.98
N ILE A 694 7.27 -20.12 4.84
CA ILE A 694 5.91 -20.45 5.29
C ILE A 694 5.23 -19.22 5.89
N SER A 695 5.90 -18.55 6.82
CA SER A 695 5.32 -17.40 7.51
C SER A 695 5.12 -16.19 6.58
N LEU A 696 6.09 -15.90 5.70
CA LEU A 696 6.00 -14.81 4.73
C LEU A 696 4.83 -15.00 3.75
N VAL A 697 4.76 -16.18 3.13
CA VAL A 697 3.69 -16.50 2.17
C VAL A 697 2.33 -16.50 2.85
N GLY A 698 2.26 -17.04 4.08
CA GLY A 698 1.06 -17.05 4.90
C GLY A 698 0.58 -15.66 5.27
N ALA A 699 1.43 -14.85 5.89
CA ALA A 699 1.09 -13.50 6.30
C ALA A 699 0.74 -12.59 5.11
N PHE A 700 1.46 -12.71 3.99
CA PHE A 700 1.26 -11.83 2.83
C PHE A 700 0.04 -12.21 1.98
N CYS A 701 -0.02 -13.46 1.50
CA CYS A 701 -1.03 -13.85 0.52
C CYS A 701 -2.38 -14.20 1.17
N ILE A 702 -2.35 -14.86 2.33
CA ILE A 702 -3.55 -15.44 2.96
C ILE A 702 -4.30 -14.39 3.76
N SER A 703 -3.63 -13.42 4.36
CA SER A 703 -4.32 -12.26 4.94
C SER A 703 -5.26 -11.61 3.91
N ILE A 704 -4.82 -11.51 2.65
CA ILE A 704 -5.60 -10.89 1.58
C ILE A 704 -6.66 -11.84 1.01
N ILE A 705 -6.29 -13.04 0.54
CA ILE A 705 -7.26 -13.98 -0.10
C ILE A 705 -8.02 -14.82 0.91
N GLY A 706 -7.34 -15.28 1.96
CA GLY A 706 -7.88 -16.08 3.07
C GLY A 706 -8.99 -15.39 3.83
N ILE A 707 -8.77 -14.11 4.14
CA ILE A 707 -9.52 -13.41 5.17
C ILE A 707 -10.18 -12.13 4.61
N ALA A 708 -9.41 -11.20 4.04
CA ALA A 708 -9.92 -9.90 3.64
C ALA A 708 -10.91 -9.99 2.46
N VAL A 709 -10.56 -10.70 1.38
CA VAL A 709 -11.40 -10.82 0.18
C VAL A 709 -12.75 -11.48 0.50
N PRO A 710 -12.83 -12.62 1.21
CA PRO A 710 -14.12 -13.21 1.61
C PRO A 710 -14.97 -12.28 2.46
N ALA A 711 -14.38 -11.51 3.38
CA ALA A 711 -15.11 -10.54 4.20
C ALA A 711 -15.66 -9.36 3.37
N VAL A 712 -14.92 -8.93 2.36
CA VAL A 712 -15.39 -7.94 1.37
C VAL A 712 -16.51 -8.54 0.53
N MET A 713 -16.35 -9.76 0.01
CA MET A 713 -17.37 -10.44 -0.81
C MET A 713 -18.66 -10.67 -0.01
N ASP A 714 -18.56 -11.15 1.23
CA ASP A 714 -19.70 -11.35 2.13
C ASP A 714 -20.43 -10.03 2.40
N SER A 715 -19.68 -8.95 2.63
CA SER A 715 -20.24 -7.61 2.79
C SER A 715 -20.97 -7.15 1.53
N CYS A 716 -20.43 -7.40 0.34
CA CYS A 716 -21.07 -7.03 -0.93
C CYS A 716 -22.34 -7.84 -1.20
N VAL A 717 -22.31 -9.16 -0.95
CA VAL A 717 -23.45 -10.07 -1.23
C VAL A 717 -24.59 -9.87 -0.24
N GLN A 718 -24.29 -9.79 1.06
CA GLN A 718 -25.33 -9.63 2.07
C GLN A 718 -25.94 -8.22 2.09
N TRP A 719 -25.36 -7.28 1.33
CA TRP A 719 -25.74 -5.87 1.33
C TRP A 719 -27.22 -5.62 0.98
N GLN A 720 -27.78 -6.44 0.09
CA GLN A 720 -29.17 -6.29 -0.35
C GLN A 720 -30.16 -7.16 0.44
N SER A 721 -29.67 -8.15 1.19
CA SER A 721 -30.50 -9.19 1.80
C SER A 721 -30.99 -8.84 3.21
N HIS A 722 -30.32 -7.93 3.93
CA HIS A 722 -30.62 -7.62 5.33
C HIS A 722 -30.72 -6.10 5.56
N ARG A 723 -31.58 -5.66 6.50
CA ARG A 723 -31.73 -4.25 6.91
C ARG A 723 -31.68 -4.13 8.45
N GLY A 724 -31.36 -2.94 8.95
CA GLY A 724 -31.35 -2.62 10.40
C GLY A 724 -30.13 -3.16 11.15
N LEU A 725 -30.31 -3.54 12.43
CA LEU A 725 -29.23 -3.93 13.34
C LEU A 725 -28.42 -5.16 12.84
N LYS A 726 -29.08 -6.14 12.22
CA LYS A 726 -28.40 -7.33 11.67
C LYS A 726 -27.37 -6.96 10.60
N MET A 727 -27.71 -6.01 9.74
CA MET A 727 -26.82 -5.48 8.71
C MET A 727 -25.61 -4.77 9.35
N ALA A 728 -25.85 -3.93 10.35
CA ALA A 728 -24.77 -3.25 11.08
C ALA A 728 -23.81 -4.25 11.76
N LEU A 729 -24.34 -5.32 12.37
CA LEU A 729 -23.54 -6.37 12.99
C LEU A 729 -22.73 -7.18 11.96
N ILE A 730 -23.31 -7.52 10.81
CA ILE A 730 -22.60 -8.23 9.73
C ILE A 730 -21.43 -7.39 9.21
N HIS A 731 -21.64 -6.09 8.98
CA HIS A 731 -20.56 -5.20 8.53
C HIS A 731 -19.53 -4.91 9.60
N ALA A 732 -19.93 -4.70 10.85
CA ALA A 732 -18.98 -4.55 11.95
C ALA A 732 -18.08 -5.77 12.06
N LYS A 733 -18.66 -6.98 11.98
CA LYS A 733 -17.92 -8.26 11.92
C LYS A 733 -16.96 -8.29 10.73
N ASN A 734 -17.43 -7.99 9.51
CA ASN A 734 -16.58 -8.06 8.32
C ASN A 734 -15.48 -6.99 8.30
N ILE A 735 -15.75 -5.77 8.78
CA ILE A 735 -14.74 -4.71 8.95
C ILE A 735 -13.69 -5.13 9.98
N ALA A 736 -14.10 -5.72 11.11
CA ALA A 736 -13.16 -6.24 12.10
C ALA A 736 -12.25 -7.33 11.51
N ILE A 737 -12.83 -8.23 10.69
CA ILE A 737 -12.08 -9.28 9.98
C ILE A 737 -11.07 -8.67 8.98
N ILE A 738 -11.45 -7.63 8.22
CA ILE A 738 -10.56 -6.94 7.28
C ILE A 738 -9.43 -6.22 8.03
N LEU A 739 -9.73 -5.53 9.13
CA LEU A 739 -8.70 -4.86 9.94
C LEU A 739 -7.72 -5.86 10.54
N PHE A 740 -8.22 -7.00 11.03
CA PHE A 740 -7.39 -8.10 11.53
C PHE A 740 -6.47 -8.66 10.44
N ALA A 741 -7.00 -8.85 9.22
CA ALA A 741 -6.21 -9.26 8.07
C ALA A 741 -5.13 -8.24 7.69
N LEU A 742 -5.45 -6.95 7.64
CA LEU A 742 -4.47 -5.89 7.32
C LEU A 742 -3.38 -5.79 8.38
N LEU A 743 -3.72 -5.95 9.66
CA LEU A 743 -2.74 -6.00 10.74
C LEU A 743 -1.80 -7.21 10.57
N GLY A 744 -2.36 -8.39 10.36
CA GLY A 744 -1.61 -9.63 10.13
C GLY A 744 -0.69 -9.54 8.90
N LEU A 745 -1.19 -8.91 7.82
CA LEU A 745 -0.42 -8.63 6.61
C LEU A 745 0.80 -7.76 6.91
N VAL A 746 0.60 -6.59 7.53
CA VAL A 746 1.69 -5.62 7.76
C VAL A 746 2.70 -6.17 8.77
N VAL A 747 2.22 -6.64 9.92
CA VAL A 747 3.10 -7.08 11.01
C VAL A 747 3.78 -8.41 10.67
N GLY A 748 3.04 -9.38 10.13
CA GLY A 748 3.59 -10.70 9.76
C GLY A 748 4.59 -10.64 8.60
N THR A 749 4.32 -9.81 7.58
CA THR A 749 5.24 -9.62 6.46
C THR A 749 6.51 -8.90 6.91
N ALA A 750 6.38 -7.81 7.68
CA ALA A 750 7.53 -7.03 8.15
C ALA A 750 8.48 -7.87 9.02
N THR A 751 7.93 -8.62 9.97
CA THR A 751 8.73 -9.49 10.86
C THR A 751 9.37 -10.67 10.12
N SER A 752 8.67 -11.27 9.16
CA SER A 752 9.25 -12.35 8.33
C SER A 752 10.42 -11.84 7.50
N ILE A 753 10.28 -10.66 6.89
CA ILE A 753 11.35 -10.01 6.11
C ILE A 753 12.53 -9.63 7.01
N GLU A 754 12.27 -9.05 8.19
CA GLU A 754 13.30 -8.71 9.17
C GLU A 754 14.14 -9.94 9.55
N LYS A 755 13.49 -11.05 9.90
CA LYS A 755 14.19 -12.31 10.24
C LYS A 755 14.92 -12.95 9.07
N ILE A 756 14.41 -12.83 7.85
CA ILE A 756 15.12 -13.26 6.63
C ILE A 756 16.42 -12.45 6.51
N ILE A 757 16.34 -11.13 6.61
CA ILE A 757 17.51 -10.25 6.51
C ILE A 757 18.50 -10.52 7.64
N GLU A 758 18.04 -10.71 8.87
CA GLU A 758 18.91 -11.08 10.01
C GLU A 758 19.66 -12.39 9.75
N LYS A 759 18.96 -13.44 9.28
CA LYS A 759 19.61 -14.72 8.97
C LYS A 759 20.65 -14.59 7.85
N PHE A 760 20.37 -13.83 6.79
CA PHE A 760 21.35 -13.62 5.71
C PHE A 760 22.52 -12.71 6.13
N GLY A 761 22.27 -11.68 6.94
CA GLY A 761 23.31 -10.77 7.43
C GLY A 761 24.30 -11.42 8.41
N ILE A 762 23.87 -12.44 9.17
CA ILE A 762 24.77 -13.21 10.05
C ILE A 762 25.73 -14.08 9.23
N VAL A 763 25.31 -14.58 8.06
CA VAL A 763 26.14 -15.44 7.19
C VAL A 763 27.27 -14.66 6.52
N GLU A 764 27.05 -13.39 6.15
CA GLU A 764 28.12 -12.51 5.65
C GLU A 764 29.12 -12.11 6.77
N GLY A 765 28.65 -12.02 8.02
CA GLY A 765 29.50 -11.75 9.19
C GLY A 765 30.43 -12.92 9.57
N SER A 766 30.00 -14.17 9.38
CA SER A 766 30.80 -15.37 9.69
C SER A 766 31.78 -15.78 8.59
N THR A 767 31.54 -15.36 7.35
CA THR A 767 32.49 -15.54 6.25
C THR A 767 33.64 -14.52 6.29
N ASN A 768 33.41 -13.31 6.82
CA ASN A 768 34.49 -12.34 7.01
C ASN A 768 35.39 -12.64 8.22
N SER A 769 34.91 -13.38 9.23
CA SER A 769 35.72 -13.75 10.40
C SER A 769 36.61 -14.98 10.20
N THR A 770 36.53 -15.65 9.03
CA THR A 770 37.38 -16.80 8.68
C THR A 770 38.53 -16.45 7.73
N ILE A 771 38.64 -15.20 7.27
CA ILE A 771 39.73 -14.76 6.37
C ILE A 771 40.90 -14.09 7.13
N ASP A 772 40.71 -13.66 8.39
CA ASP A 772 41.77 -13.05 9.22
C ASP A 772 42.49 -14.05 10.15
N GLY A 773 42.49 -15.34 9.80
CA GLY A 773 42.99 -16.44 10.63
C GLY A 773 43.95 -17.40 9.94
N THR A 774 44.87 -16.90 9.11
CA THR A 774 46.12 -17.60 8.74
C THR A 774 47.23 -16.62 8.41
#